data_AF-A0AAI9S2B1-F1
#
_entry.id   AF-A0AAI9S2B1-F1
#
_cell.length_a   1.000
_cell.length_b   1.000
_cell.length_c   1.000
_cell.angle_alpha   90.00
_cell.angle_beta   90.00
_cell.angle_gamma   90.00
#
_symmetry.space_group_name_H-M   'P 1'
#
loop_
_entity.id
_entity.type
_entity.pdbx_description
1 polymer ?
#
loop_
_entity_poly.entity_id
_entity_poly.type
_entity_poly.pdbx_seq_one_letter_code
_entity_poly.pdbx_strand_id
1 'polypeptide(L)'
;MRYTKYKWMMWLVLLCFSCVNDEQRAVLSDEPGKVRMNMSISTRATYDPEVLNENETRINRLRLYVFDGSTLDKMYYWSDLNINDGVYVTPIFLVKAATGKTFYAIVNEPTDMDSRALLEAVDHPGDLAEIQYRRRDIMDYWNPNIMGYYNDYCLPMYGELTGVDALEGTTQTINLQVDRAVARVDVYMRREIGQDENYWENRLYIEELGVDRISDIGFISPVRVPDNRYDNIYFMDRKEIREEVYSDDKGELLYSFYVPEMECIYDKLSLDFHYRYETGYDDYARVELGGYNNYPQGEILEKIERNHVYKLFCRFTQKIAKFELNLTVCPWEYLPPQAEEVKGEVKMTNCYMVAPGGRVDIPTENVYKIWAQQAEFGNIPIPDGDVTAELVWQDEQGVIADEGVTVVNASERERAYLQVRTAKEGNAVVAMKVNGEIYWSWHIWCTDYEPNVTEGQKFFNNLVWMDRNLGAMTNEYTIDGGVKGLFYQWGRKDPFPASEGWTDQEKMLYTLTGTTNLSYKEVDTSENLVEAIRQPARFLIAITSPGDWYTNSMSLLNRTLWLPNTKTIFDPCPVGWRVPGNQPWTGLLQGGLFYSYGLVHPDAGYFPCTGYRRPQTGRVDSLGNIVEWSAVAGSTSTNECYGLLLNLNTIRQDWTTYWRADGRSVRCVKE
;
A
#
# COMPACT_ATOMS: atom_id res chain seq x y z
N MET A 1 -31.56 -76.79 24.82
CA MET A 1 -30.53 -76.08 25.61
C MET A 1 -29.62 -75.32 24.67
N ARG A 2 -29.38 -74.04 24.98
CA ARG A 2 -28.37 -73.12 24.40
C ARG A 2 -28.56 -72.71 22.92
N TYR A 3 -29.56 -71.87 22.69
CA TYR A 3 -29.69 -70.99 21.51
C TYR A 3 -29.97 -69.56 22.00
N THR A 4 -29.00 -68.90 22.62
CA THR A 4 -29.13 -67.51 23.08
C THR A 4 -27.75 -66.98 23.48
N LYS A 5 -27.03 -66.29 22.57
CA LYS A 5 -26.01 -65.25 22.91
C LYS A 5 -25.28 -64.55 21.75
N TYR A 6 -25.79 -64.55 20.50
CA TYR A 6 -25.15 -63.76 19.41
C TYR A 6 -26.15 -63.04 18.49
N LYS A 7 -27.26 -62.53 19.04
CA LYS A 7 -28.15 -61.58 18.35
C LYS A 7 -28.26 -60.20 19.01
N TRP A 8 -27.60 -60.01 20.16
CA TRP A 8 -27.59 -58.72 20.87
C TRP A 8 -26.37 -57.84 20.55
N MET A 9 -25.38 -58.34 19.79
CA MET A 9 -24.16 -57.58 19.45
C MET A 9 -24.12 -57.10 17.98
N MET A 10 -25.10 -57.48 17.15
CA MET A 10 -25.24 -56.98 15.79
C MET A 10 -26.30 -55.87 15.64
N TRP A 11 -27.04 -55.57 16.73
CA TRP A 11 -27.92 -54.41 16.80
C TRP A 11 -27.31 -53.22 17.56
N LEU A 12 -26.13 -53.37 18.16
CA LEU A 12 -25.43 -52.24 18.82
C LEU A 12 -24.35 -51.58 17.96
N VAL A 13 -23.85 -52.24 16.92
CA VAL A 13 -22.83 -51.66 16.02
C VAL A 13 -23.46 -50.94 14.82
N LEU A 14 -24.74 -51.17 14.55
CA LEU A 14 -25.56 -50.38 13.60
C LEU A 14 -26.36 -49.25 14.28
N LEU A 15 -26.17 -49.03 15.59
CA LEU A 15 -26.81 -47.97 16.37
C LEU A 15 -25.82 -46.93 16.92
N CYS A 16 -24.53 -47.02 16.56
CA CYS A 16 -23.51 -46.01 16.90
C CYS A 16 -22.88 -45.32 15.68
N PHE A 17 -23.45 -45.52 14.48
CA PHE A 17 -23.07 -44.79 13.25
C PHE A 17 -24.29 -44.20 12.52
N SER A 18 -25.32 -43.80 13.27
CA SER A 18 -26.47 -43.06 12.71
C SER A 18 -26.88 -41.83 13.52
N CYS A 19 -26.10 -41.41 14.52
CA CYS A 19 -26.43 -40.26 15.38
C CYS A 19 -25.57 -39.02 15.09
N VAL A 20 -25.04 -38.86 13.88
CA VAL A 20 -24.28 -37.65 13.49
C VAL A 20 -24.73 -37.08 12.13
N ASN A 21 -25.81 -37.57 11.51
CA ASN A 21 -26.25 -37.00 10.21
C ASN A 21 -27.76 -36.89 9.99
N ASP A 22 -28.60 -37.12 11.01
CA ASP A 22 -30.07 -37.01 10.87
C ASP A 22 -30.70 -35.81 11.59
N GLU A 23 -29.94 -34.98 12.33
CA GLU A 23 -30.46 -33.73 12.93
C GLU A 23 -30.39 -32.50 12.00
N GLN A 24 -29.72 -32.58 10.85
CA GLN A 24 -29.72 -31.50 9.83
C GLN A 24 -30.75 -31.70 8.71
N ARG A 25 -31.64 -32.68 8.83
CA ARG A 25 -32.82 -32.82 7.95
C ARG A 25 -34.12 -33.05 8.69
N ALA A 26 -34.18 -32.66 9.96
CA ALA A 26 -35.45 -32.44 10.64
C ALA A 26 -36.06 -31.14 10.11
N VAL A 27 -37.20 -31.28 9.43
CA VAL A 27 -38.13 -30.19 9.16
C VAL A 27 -38.36 -29.44 10.48
N LEU A 28 -37.73 -28.28 10.66
CA LEU A 28 -38.21 -27.28 11.62
C LEU A 28 -39.62 -26.96 11.14
N SER A 29 -40.62 -27.57 11.79
CA SER A 29 -42.01 -27.25 11.58
C SER A 29 -42.20 -25.74 11.71
N ASP A 30 -43.07 -25.16 10.90
CA ASP A 30 -43.58 -23.81 11.11
C ASP A 30 -44.27 -23.75 12.48
N GLU A 31 -43.50 -23.55 13.55
CA GLU A 31 -44.03 -23.30 14.89
C GLU A 31 -44.79 -21.98 14.82
N PRO A 32 -46.11 -21.97 15.08
CA PRO A 32 -46.91 -20.76 14.97
C PRO A 32 -46.37 -19.65 15.87
N GLY A 33 -46.21 -18.43 15.35
CA GLY A 33 -45.64 -17.31 16.09
C GLY A 33 -44.10 -17.28 16.15
N LYS A 34 -43.39 -18.12 15.39
CA LYS A 34 -41.92 -18.07 15.29
C LYS A 34 -41.42 -17.84 13.86
N VAL A 35 -40.32 -17.11 13.76
CA VAL A 35 -39.69 -16.70 12.49
C VAL A 35 -38.32 -17.35 12.37
N ARG A 36 -38.04 -17.93 11.21
CA ARG A 36 -36.74 -18.51 10.85
C ARG A 36 -35.78 -17.41 10.43
N MET A 37 -34.61 -17.39 11.04
CA MET A 37 -33.56 -16.42 10.73
C MET A 37 -32.21 -17.10 10.58
N ASN A 38 -31.34 -16.54 9.75
CA ASN A 38 -29.90 -16.75 9.83
C ASN A 38 -29.21 -15.38 9.88
N MET A 39 -27.99 -15.36 10.41
CA MET A 39 -27.24 -14.13 10.59
C MET A 39 -25.87 -14.26 9.93
N SER A 40 -25.55 -13.30 9.09
CA SER A 40 -24.20 -13.05 8.62
C SER A 40 -23.53 -12.07 9.58
N ILE A 41 -22.36 -12.43 10.07
CA ILE A 41 -21.58 -11.65 11.00
C ILE A 41 -20.31 -11.27 10.30
N SER A 42 -20.07 -9.98 10.28
CA SER A 42 -18.83 -9.43 9.79
C SER A 42 -18.17 -8.65 10.91
N THR A 43 -16.89 -8.90 11.11
CA THR A 43 -16.02 -8.15 12.02
C THR A 43 -15.48 -6.85 11.39
N ARG A 44 -15.90 -6.53 10.14
CA ARG A 44 -15.57 -5.43 9.16
C ARG A 44 -14.14 -4.85 9.13
N ALA A 45 -13.58 -4.30 8.03
CA ALA A 45 -13.68 -4.59 6.59
C ALA A 45 -12.63 -5.67 6.21
N THR A 46 -12.66 -6.20 4.99
CA THR A 46 -11.81 -7.29 4.46
C THR A 46 -10.30 -7.05 4.51
N TYR A 47 -9.86 -5.91 5.03
CA TYR A 47 -8.46 -5.55 5.09
C TYR A 47 -8.29 -4.45 6.15
N ASP A 48 -7.30 -4.61 7.02
CA ASP A 48 -6.52 -3.57 7.68
C ASP A 48 -5.11 -3.75 7.07
N PRO A 49 -4.48 -2.73 6.44
CA PRO A 49 -3.20 -2.97 5.75
C PRO A 49 -2.08 -3.29 6.74
N GLU A 50 -2.37 -3.17 8.05
CA GLU A 50 -1.52 -3.48 9.17
C GLU A 50 -2.19 -4.55 10.07
N VAL A 51 -3.06 -5.44 9.53
CA VAL A 51 -3.47 -6.65 10.25
C VAL A 51 -2.20 -7.40 10.64
N LEU A 52 -1.98 -7.53 11.94
CA LEU A 52 -0.75 -8.15 12.43
C LEU A 52 -0.82 -9.67 12.32
N ASN A 53 -2.02 -10.23 12.52
CA ASN A 53 -2.26 -11.66 12.43
C ASN A 53 -3.76 -11.99 12.28
N GLU A 54 -4.04 -13.25 11.94
CA GLU A 54 -5.39 -13.78 11.74
C GLU A 54 -6.28 -13.75 13.00
N ASN A 55 -5.69 -13.63 14.21
CA ASN A 55 -6.45 -13.62 15.46
C ASN A 55 -7.26 -12.35 15.66
N GLU A 56 -6.90 -11.26 14.96
CA GLU A 56 -7.59 -9.98 15.08
C GLU A 56 -9.02 -10.03 14.52
N THR A 57 -9.31 -10.89 13.55
CA THR A 57 -10.63 -11.00 12.89
C THR A 57 -11.33 -12.33 13.16
N ARG A 58 -10.65 -13.27 13.82
CA ARG A 58 -11.17 -14.61 14.04
C ARG A 58 -12.33 -14.63 15.03
N ILE A 59 -13.47 -15.21 14.63
CA ILE A 59 -14.59 -15.52 15.53
C ILE A 59 -14.52 -17.00 15.89
N ASN A 60 -14.12 -17.27 17.13
CA ASN A 60 -14.10 -18.62 17.69
C ASN A 60 -15.46 -19.01 18.28
N ARG A 61 -16.15 -18.04 18.89
CA ARG A 61 -17.42 -18.25 19.58
C ARG A 61 -18.31 -17.02 19.47
N LEU A 62 -19.62 -17.27 19.50
CA LEU A 62 -20.65 -16.26 19.42
C LEU A 62 -21.76 -16.58 20.41
N ARG A 63 -22.12 -15.58 21.20
CA ARG A 63 -23.37 -15.55 21.95
C ARG A 63 -24.26 -14.44 21.40
N LEU A 64 -25.50 -14.78 21.06
CA LEU A 64 -26.49 -13.85 20.51
C LEU A 64 -27.68 -13.76 21.44
N TYR A 65 -27.98 -12.55 21.92
CA TYR A 65 -29.20 -12.26 22.66
C TYR A 65 -30.19 -11.54 21.76
N VAL A 66 -31.44 -12.00 21.77
CA VAL A 66 -32.54 -11.37 21.04
C VAL A 66 -33.54 -10.83 22.05
N PHE A 67 -33.77 -9.53 22.02
CA PHE A 67 -34.70 -8.84 22.90
C PHE A 67 -35.91 -8.29 22.16
N ASP A 68 -37.04 -8.29 22.85
CA ASP A 68 -38.28 -7.62 22.48
C ASP A 68 -38.53 -6.51 23.51
N GLY A 69 -38.14 -5.29 23.16
CA GLY A 69 -37.97 -4.23 24.15
C GLY A 69 -36.93 -4.63 25.21
N SER A 70 -37.33 -4.73 26.47
CA SER A 70 -36.49 -5.13 27.59
C SER A 70 -36.57 -6.62 27.94
N THR A 71 -37.43 -7.39 27.26
CA THR A 71 -37.65 -8.80 27.58
C THR A 71 -36.79 -9.68 26.69
N LEU A 72 -35.97 -10.56 27.29
CA LEU A 72 -35.22 -11.55 26.54
C LEU A 72 -36.18 -12.52 25.83
N ASP A 73 -36.15 -12.53 24.49
CA ASP A 73 -36.86 -13.52 23.69
C ASP A 73 -36.10 -14.84 23.74
N LYS A 74 -34.81 -14.81 23.37
CA LYS A 74 -33.96 -15.98 23.36
C LYS A 74 -32.47 -15.62 23.35
N MET A 75 -31.66 -16.50 23.93
CA MET A 75 -30.21 -16.50 23.81
C MET A 75 -29.76 -17.72 23.01
N TYR A 76 -28.78 -17.50 22.13
CA TYR A 76 -28.12 -18.53 21.35
C TYR A 76 -26.62 -18.50 21.62
N TYR A 77 -25.99 -19.68 21.56
CA TYR A 77 -24.56 -19.84 21.70
C TYR A 77 -24.04 -20.82 20.65
N TRP A 78 -22.96 -20.44 19.98
CA TRP A 78 -22.25 -21.26 19.00
C TRP A 78 -20.75 -21.18 19.27
N SER A 79 -20.11 -22.35 19.34
CA SER A 79 -18.68 -22.51 19.08
C SER A 79 -18.54 -23.06 17.66
N ASP A 80 -17.49 -22.65 16.93
CA ASP A 80 -17.19 -23.18 15.58
C ASP A 80 -18.20 -22.79 14.48
N LEU A 81 -18.31 -21.49 14.21
CA LEU A 81 -19.16 -20.97 13.13
C LEU A 81 -18.59 -21.29 11.74
N ASN A 82 -19.48 -21.53 10.78
CA ASN A 82 -19.09 -21.71 9.38
C ASN A 82 -18.60 -20.38 8.79
N ILE A 83 -17.51 -20.46 8.03
CA ILE A 83 -16.92 -19.33 7.29
C ILE A 83 -17.19 -19.53 5.80
N ASN A 84 -17.81 -18.54 5.16
CA ASN A 84 -17.97 -18.46 3.70
C ASN A 84 -17.38 -17.13 3.22
N ASP A 85 -16.34 -17.16 2.40
CA ASP A 85 -15.69 -15.96 1.83
C ASP A 85 -15.36 -14.87 2.88
N GLY A 86 -14.85 -15.27 4.05
CA GLY A 86 -14.47 -14.34 5.13
C GLY A 86 -15.62 -13.80 5.98
N VAL A 87 -16.86 -14.25 5.74
CA VAL A 87 -18.05 -13.90 6.53
C VAL A 87 -18.49 -15.10 7.36
N TYR A 88 -18.72 -14.88 8.66
CA TYR A 88 -19.21 -15.91 9.56
C TYR A 88 -20.73 -15.99 9.47
N VAL A 89 -21.27 -17.20 9.30
CA VAL A 89 -22.72 -17.40 9.14
C VAL A 89 -23.24 -18.34 10.21
N THR A 90 -24.30 -17.92 10.89
CA THR A 90 -24.97 -18.78 11.89
C THR A 90 -25.83 -19.85 11.21
N PRO A 91 -26.02 -21.02 11.86
CA PRO A 91 -27.12 -21.92 11.52
C PRO A 91 -28.47 -21.21 11.62
N ILE A 92 -29.49 -21.73 10.92
CA ILE A 92 -30.85 -21.19 11.02
C ILE A 92 -31.35 -21.33 12.47
N PHE A 93 -31.85 -20.23 13.04
CA PHE A 93 -32.41 -20.16 14.39
C PHE A 93 -33.83 -19.54 14.37
N LEU A 94 -34.54 -19.63 15.50
CA LEU A 94 -35.96 -19.22 15.62
C LEU A 94 -36.17 -18.08 16.62
N VAL A 95 -36.85 -17.02 16.24
CA VAL A 95 -37.25 -15.94 17.17
C VAL A 95 -38.77 -15.81 17.20
N LYS A 96 -39.37 -15.22 18.25
CA LYS A 96 -40.82 -14.94 18.23
C LYS A 96 -41.12 -13.88 17.18
N ALA A 97 -42.29 -13.94 16.55
CA ALA A 97 -42.72 -12.89 15.63
C ALA A 97 -43.01 -11.59 16.40
N ALA A 98 -42.27 -10.52 16.10
CA ALA A 98 -42.50 -9.17 16.60
C ALA A 98 -41.73 -8.15 15.74
N THR A 99 -42.17 -6.90 15.75
CA THR A 99 -41.49 -5.78 15.09
C THR A 99 -40.53 -5.08 16.05
N GLY A 100 -39.43 -4.54 15.54
CA GLY A 100 -38.51 -3.72 16.32
C GLY A 100 -37.67 -4.46 17.36
N LYS A 101 -37.34 -5.74 17.13
CA LYS A 101 -36.43 -6.50 18.00
C LYS A 101 -35.01 -5.96 17.95
N THR A 102 -34.26 -6.19 19.02
CA THR A 102 -32.83 -5.87 19.09
C THR A 102 -32.00 -7.14 19.28
N PHE A 103 -30.92 -7.23 18.51
CA PHE A 103 -29.96 -8.33 18.52
C PHE A 103 -28.64 -7.83 19.09
N TYR A 104 -28.12 -8.50 20.11
CA TYR A 104 -26.83 -8.23 20.72
C TYR A 104 -25.90 -9.41 20.54
N ALA A 105 -24.76 -9.20 19.90
CA ALA A 105 -23.74 -10.21 19.70
C ALA A 105 -22.57 -9.97 20.67
N ILE A 106 -22.25 -10.99 21.47
CA ILE A 106 -20.99 -11.10 22.21
C ILE A 106 -20.13 -12.12 21.48
N VAL A 107 -19.02 -11.67 20.94
CA VAL A 107 -18.11 -12.49 20.14
C VAL A 107 -16.81 -12.67 20.92
N ASN A 108 -16.27 -13.88 20.87
CA ASN A 108 -15.05 -14.26 21.62
C ASN A 108 -15.15 -13.93 23.11
N GLU A 109 -16.27 -14.31 23.71
CA GLU A 109 -16.52 -14.11 25.14
C GLU A 109 -15.41 -14.68 26.04
N PRO A 110 -15.13 -14.05 27.20
CA PRO A 110 -14.21 -14.54 28.21
C PRO A 110 -14.57 -15.96 28.67
N THR A 111 -13.57 -16.71 29.11
CA THR A 111 -13.75 -18.09 29.61
C THR A 111 -13.77 -18.18 31.14
N ASP A 112 -13.49 -17.10 31.84
CA ASP A 112 -13.45 -17.11 33.30
C ASP A 112 -14.84 -17.35 33.90
N MET A 113 -14.88 -17.98 35.08
CA MET A 113 -16.13 -18.41 35.69
C MET A 113 -17.05 -17.24 36.06
N ASP A 114 -16.49 -16.08 36.42
CA ASP A 114 -17.28 -14.92 36.86
C ASP A 114 -17.97 -14.28 35.66
N SER A 115 -17.25 -14.03 34.56
CA SER A 115 -17.82 -13.51 33.31
C SER A 115 -18.85 -14.47 32.71
N ARG A 116 -18.60 -15.79 32.79
CA ARG A 116 -19.55 -16.80 32.32
C ARG A 116 -20.85 -16.77 33.14
N ALA A 117 -20.77 -16.65 34.46
CA ALA A 117 -21.95 -16.56 35.31
C ALA A 117 -22.78 -15.31 34.99
N LEU A 118 -22.13 -14.18 34.70
CA LEU A 118 -22.81 -12.95 34.26
C LEU A 118 -23.50 -13.14 32.90
N LEU A 119 -22.81 -13.74 31.92
CA LEU A 119 -23.38 -14.04 30.60
C LEU A 119 -24.58 -15.00 30.68
N GLU A 120 -24.53 -16.01 31.53
CA GLU A 120 -25.65 -16.93 31.72
C GLU A 120 -26.84 -16.30 32.45
N ALA A 121 -26.62 -15.19 33.18
CA ALA A 121 -27.62 -14.49 33.97
C ALA A 121 -28.30 -13.31 33.25
N VAL A 122 -27.88 -12.95 32.03
CA VAL A 122 -28.45 -11.84 31.27
C VAL A 122 -29.94 -12.08 31.00
N ASP A 123 -30.79 -11.20 31.52
CA ASP A 123 -32.24 -11.20 31.25
C ASP A 123 -32.77 -9.83 30.81
N HIS A 124 -31.92 -8.79 30.90
CA HIS A 124 -32.17 -7.43 30.47
C HIS A 124 -31.00 -6.88 29.62
N PRO A 125 -31.23 -6.01 28.60
CA PRO A 125 -30.14 -5.46 27.78
C PRO A 125 -29.06 -4.73 28.59
N GLY A 126 -29.45 -4.13 29.72
CA GLY A 126 -28.55 -3.43 30.63
C GLY A 126 -27.49 -4.32 31.31
N ASP A 127 -27.74 -5.64 31.41
CA ASP A 127 -26.79 -6.57 32.05
C ASP A 127 -25.52 -6.74 31.22
N LEU A 128 -25.62 -6.51 29.90
CA LEU A 128 -24.50 -6.59 28.96
C LEU A 128 -23.41 -5.55 29.25
N ALA A 129 -23.75 -4.46 29.93
CA ALA A 129 -22.81 -3.40 30.32
C ALA A 129 -21.80 -3.85 31.39
N GLU A 130 -22.09 -4.95 32.11
CA GLU A 130 -21.24 -5.46 33.20
C GLU A 130 -20.26 -6.55 32.75
N ILE A 131 -20.37 -7.02 31.50
CA ILE A 131 -19.53 -8.13 31.01
C ILE A 131 -18.11 -7.63 30.75
N GLN A 132 -17.15 -8.20 31.49
CA GLN A 132 -15.75 -7.82 31.46
C GLN A 132 -14.90 -8.84 30.69
N TYR A 133 -13.77 -8.41 30.15
CA TYR A 133 -12.69 -9.27 29.66
C TYR A 133 -11.35 -8.84 30.29
N ARG A 134 -10.37 -9.74 30.34
CA ARG A 134 -9.00 -9.39 30.76
C ARG A 134 -8.09 -9.25 29.56
N ARG A 135 -7.31 -8.17 29.53
CA ARG A 135 -6.26 -7.91 28.55
C ARG A 135 -5.21 -9.02 28.55
N ARG A 136 -4.84 -9.54 29.73
CA ARG A 136 -3.90 -10.66 29.86
C ARG A 136 -4.39 -11.99 29.27
N ASP A 137 -5.67 -12.14 28.98
CA ASP A 137 -6.19 -13.35 28.32
C ASP A 137 -5.95 -13.32 26.79
N ILE A 138 -5.65 -12.15 26.23
CA ILE A 138 -5.44 -11.93 24.79
C ILE A 138 -4.03 -11.45 24.45
N MET A 139 -3.16 -11.26 25.46
CA MET A 139 -1.78 -10.82 25.29
C MET A 139 -0.90 -11.38 26.42
N ASP A 140 0.26 -11.95 26.07
CA ASP A 140 1.18 -12.53 27.05
C ASP A 140 1.85 -11.43 27.88
N TYR A 141 1.91 -11.68 29.18
CA TYR A 141 2.54 -10.80 30.14
C TYR A 141 4.06 -10.71 29.95
N TRP A 142 4.71 -11.81 29.58
CA TRP A 142 6.16 -11.90 29.41
C TRP A 142 6.64 -11.54 27.99
N ASN A 143 5.75 -11.64 27.00
CA ASN A 143 6.01 -11.23 25.63
C ASN A 143 4.82 -10.43 25.08
N PRO A 144 4.67 -9.17 25.51
CA PRO A 144 3.52 -8.35 25.17
C PRO A 144 3.54 -7.80 23.74
N ASN A 145 4.66 -7.95 23.01
CA ASN A 145 4.77 -7.48 21.64
C ASN A 145 4.04 -8.41 20.68
N ILE A 146 2.84 -8.00 20.24
CA ILE A 146 1.97 -8.86 19.44
C ILE A 146 2.50 -9.13 18.03
N MET A 147 3.52 -8.39 17.57
CA MET A 147 4.20 -8.65 16.30
C MET A 147 4.99 -9.97 16.28
N GLY A 148 5.44 -10.45 17.44
CA GLY A 148 6.17 -11.71 17.59
C GLY A 148 5.38 -12.77 18.36
N TYR A 149 4.08 -12.56 18.52
CA TYR A 149 3.24 -13.37 19.40
C TYR A 149 2.52 -14.47 18.63
N TYR A 150 2.88 -15.73 18.92
CA TYR A 150 2.39 -16.91 18.20
C TYR A 150 1.34 -17.73 18.97
N ASN A 151 0.90 -17.25 20.14
CA ASN A 151 -0.13 -17.97 20.88
C ASN A 151 -1.51 -17.78 20.25
N ASP A 152 -2.35 -18.77 20.48
CA ASP A 152 -3.72 -18.80 19.98
C ASP A 152 -4.61 -17.90 20.86
N TYR A 153 -5.03 -16.74 20.35
CA TYR A 153 -5.96 -15.82 21.05
C TYR A 153 -7.07 -15.35 20.11
N CYS A 154 -8.15 -14.80 20.67
CA CYS A 154 -9.18 -14.12 19.89
C CYS A 154 -9.61 -12.84 20.61
N LEU A 155 -9.83 -11.78 19.86
CA LEU A 155 -10.23 -10.49 20.45
C LEU A 155 -11.73 -10.50 20.81
N PRO A 156 -12.11 -10.04 22.01
CA PRO A 156 -13.51 -9.85 22.38
C PRO A 156 -14.13 -8.77 21.50
N MET A 157 -15.34 -9.04 20.98
CA MET A 157 -16.06 -8.10 20.12
C MET A 157 -17.53 -8.01 20.53
N TYR A 158 -18.16 -6.89 20.18
CA TYR A 158 -19.55 -6.58 20.48
C TYR A 158 -20.25 -6.03 19.26
N GLY A 159 -21.49 -6.43 19.03
CA GLY A 159 -22.32 -5.83 17.99
C GLY A 159 -23.77 -5.71 18.42
N GLU A 160 -24.44 -4.68 17.89
CA GLU A 160 -25.83 -4.39 18.18
C GLU A 160 -26.58 -4.07 16.88
N LEU A 161 -27.73 -4.72 16.68
CA LEU A 161 -28.63 -4.46 15.56
C LEU A 161 -30.04 -4.24 16.09
N THR A 162 -30.52 -3.01 16.02
CA THR A 162 -31.85 -2.58 16.49
C THR A 162 -32.86 -2.55 15.36
N GLY A 163 -34.15 -2.57 15.70
CA GLY A 163 -35.21 -2.32 14.72
C GLY A 163 -35.50 -3.48 13.77
N VAL A 164 -35.18 -4.72 14.15
CA VAL A 164 -35.36 -5.89 13.29
C VAL A 164 -36.79 -6.40 13.36
N ASP A 165 -37.46 -6.48 12.21
CA ASP A 165 -38.82 -6.98 12.10
C ASP A 165 -38.85 -8.49 11.82
N ALA A 166 -39.12 -9.27 12.88
CA ALA A 166 -39.36 -10.71 12.78
C ALA A 166 -40.81 -10.96 12.31
N LEU A 167 -40.99 -10.97 10.99
CA LEU A 167 -42.25 -11.24 10.31
C LEU A 167 -42.33 -12.72 9.89
N GLU A 168 -43.49 -13.33 10.12
CA GLU A 168 -43.79 -14.69 9.66
C GLU A 168 -43.72 -14.80 8.13
N GLY A 169 -43.23 -15.94 7.63
CA GLY A 169 -43.06 -16.17 6.20
C GLY A 169 -41.79 -16.95 5.88
N THR A 170 -41.04 -16.49 4.87
CA THR A 170 -39.76 -17.10 4.48
C THR A 170 -38.65 -16.85 5.49
N THR A 171 -37.57 -17.64 5.42
CA THR A 171 -36.37 -17.42 6.24
C THR A 171 -35.79 -16.03 5.97
N GLN A 172 -35.57 -15.25 7.03
CA GLN A 172 -34.96 -13.93 6.94
C GLN A 172 -33.45 -14.01 7.18
N THR A 173 -32.68 -13.21 6.46
CA THR A 173 -31.23 -13.07 6.68
C THR A 173 -30.94 -11.69 7.23
N ILE A 174 -30.24 -11.64 8.36
CA ILE A 174 -29.81 -10.39 8.99
C ILE A 174 -28.28 -10.26 8.90
N ASN A 175 -27.79 -9.03 8.75
CA ASN A 175 -26.37 -8.73 8.74
C ASN A 175 -26.03 -7.94 10.00
N LEU A 176 -25.11 -8.44 10.82
CA LEU A 176 -24.70 -7.81 12.07
C LEU A 176 -23.20 -7.51 12.02
N GLN A 177 -22.86 -6.25 12.28
CA GLN A 177 -21.47 -5.80 12.45
C GLN A 177 -21.04 -5.97 13.90
N VAL A 178 -19.80 -6.38 14.12
CA VAL A 178 -19.19 -6.45 15.46
C VAL A 178 -17.87 -5.69 15.48
N ASP A 179 -17.69 -4.94 16.55
CA ASP A 179 -16.52 -4.08 16.79
C ASP A 179 -15.66 -4.70 17.88
N ARG A 180 -14.34 -4.59 17.75
CA ARG A 180 -13.42 -5.03 18.82
C ARG A 180 -13.65 -4.20 20.08
N ALA A 181 -13.64 -4.87 21.23
CA ALA A 181 -13.75 -4.21 22.54
C ALA A 181 -12.41 -3.65 23.05
N VAL A 182 -11.34 -3.80 22.27
CA VAL A 182 -9.97 -3.32 22.53
C VAL A 182 -9.58 -2.24 21.53
N ALA A 183 -8.53 -1.47 21.83
CA ALA A 183 -7.77 -0.64 20.90
C ALA A 183 -6.36 -1.23 20.69
N ARG A 184 -5.69 -0.90 19.58
CA ARG A 184 -4.29 -1.25 19.32
C ARG A 184 -3.42 0.00 19.34
N VAL A 185 -2.21 -0.10 19.85
CA VAL A 185 -1.20 0.97 19.81
C VAL A 185 0.02 0.45 19.04
N ASP A 186 0.39 1.14 17.97
CA ASP A 186 1.52 0.83 17.10
C ASP A 186 2.60 1.91 17.26
N VAL A 187 3.83 1.51 17.58
CA VAL A 187 4.95 2.41 17.85
C VAL A 187 6.01 2.28 16.76
N TYR A 188 6.03 3.28 15.87
CA TYR A 188 7.01 3.43 14.83
C TYR A 188 8.17 4.29 15.32
N MET A 189 9.40 3.85 15.10
CA MET A 189 10.60 4.56 15.53
C MET A 189 11.60 4.75 14.42
N ARG A 190 12.26 5.91 14.45
CA ARG A 190 13.44 6.22 13.63
C ARG A 190 14.34 7.20 14.36
N ARG A 191 15.58 7.29 13.90
CA ARG A 191 16.50 8.36 14.29
C ARG A 191 16.86 9.22 13.08
N GLU A 192 17.08 10.50 13.35
CA GLU A 192 17.53 11.48 12.37
C GLU A 192 18.83 11.02 11.66
N ILE A 193 18.95 11.36 10.38
CA ILE A 193 20.14 11.06 9.56
C ILE A 193 21.37 11.76 10.17
N GLY A 194 22.43 10.99 10.42
CA GLY A 194 23.67 11.49 11.01
C GLY A 194 24.52 12.32 10.04
N GLN A 195 25.03 13.46 10.52
CA GLN A 195 26.10 14.25 9.91
C GLN A 195 27.46 14.08 10.62
N ASP A 196 27.64 13.07 11.48
CA ASP A 196 28.91 12.85 12.17
C ASP A 196 29.72 11.71 11.52
N GLU A 197 31.01 11.98 11.32
CA GLU A 197 31.97 11.21 10.48
C GLU A 197 32.22 9.75 10.92
N ASN A 198 31.65 9.29 12.04
CA ASN A 198 31.87 7.95 12.61
C ASN A 198 30.58 7.11 12.63
N TYR A 199 30.25 6.51 11.48
CA TYR A 199 29.06 5.68 11.24
C TYR A 199 28.84 4.52 12.23
N TRP A 200 29.89 3.99 12.87
CA TRP A 200 29.83 2.83 13.76
C TRP A 200 29.69 3.18 15.26
N GLU A 201 29.87 4.45 15.64
CA GLU A 201 29.80 4.90 17.05
C GLU A 201 28.39 5.37 17.47
N ASN A 202 27.38 5.33 16.59
CA ASN A 202 26.07 5.98 16.79
C ASN A 202 24.84 5.06 16.66
N ARG A 203 24.97 3.74 16.85
CA ARG A 203 23.79 2.85 16.93
C ARG A 203 23.01 3.18 18.20
N LEU A 204 21.70 3.34 18.05
CA LEU A 204 20.76 3.67 19.12
C LEU A 204 19.83 2.47 19.32
N TYR A 205 19.62 2.10 20.57
CA TYR A 205 18.76 0.98 20.94
C TYR A 205 17.71 1.46 21.92
N ILE A 206 16.52 0.86 21.83
CA ILE A 206 15.60 0.81 22.95
C ILE A 206 15.95 -0.46 23.74
N GLU A 207 16.28 -0.28 25.02
CA GLU A 207 16.53 -1.39 25.94
C GLU A 207 15.23 -1.85 26.59
N GLU A 208 14.33 -0.91 26.89
CA GLU A 208 13.04 -1.17 27.51
C GLU A 208 11.97 -0.18 27.04
N LEU A 209 10.73 -0.66 26.87
CA LEU A 209 9.53 0.19 26.84
C LEU A 209 8.62 -0.20 28.02
N GLY A 210 8.32 0.75 28.89
CA GLY A 210 7.27 0.67 29.90
C GLY A 210 5.99 1.36 29.44
N VAL A 211 4.85 0.70 29.54
CA VAL A 211 3.53 1.29 29.29
C VAL A 211 2.75 1.30 30.59
N ASP A 212 2.48 2.49 31.12
CA ASP A 212 1.85 2.69 32.43
C ASP A 212 0.48 3.35 32.29
N ARG A 213 -0.30 3.29 33.39
CA ARG A 213 -1.65 3.89 33.51
C ARG A 213 -2.67 3.25 32.57
N ILE A 214 -2.62 1.92 32.47
CA ILE A 214 -3.60 1.10 31.77
C ILE A 214 -4.41 0.23 32.73
N SER A 215 -5.49 -0.36 32.22
CA SER A 215 -6.31 -1.36 32.93
C SER A 215 -6.01 -2.78 32.42
N ASP A 216 -6.04 -3.77 33.32
CA ASP A 216 -6.11 -5.19 32.94
C ASP A 216 -7.52 -5.58 32.48
N ILE A 217 -8.54 -4.87 32.97
CA ILE A 217 -9.95 -5.17 32.73
C ILE A 217 -10.46 -4.25 31.61
N GLY A 218 -11.22 -4.80 30.67
CA GLY A 218 -12.04 -4.05 29.72
C GLY A 218 -13.49 -4.53 29.75
N PHE A 219 -14.41 -3.77 29.15
CA PHE A 219 -15.83 -4.14 29.04
C PHE A 219 -16.17 -4.50 27.60
N ILE A 220 -16.90 -5.60 27.41
CA ILE A 220 -17.25 -6.04 26.05
C ILE A 220 -18.26 -5.09 25.41
N SER A 221 -19.26 -4.62 26.15
CA SER A 221 -20.20 -3.59 25.68
C SER A 221 -19.59 -2.17 25.77
N PRO A 222 -19.89 -1.25 24.84
CA PRO A 222 -19.37 0.13 24.85
C PRO A 222 -20.02 1.04 25.90
N VAL A 223 -20.96 0.53 26.70
CA VAL A 223 -21.69 1.33 27.69
C VAL A 223 -20.77 1.85 28.81
N ARG A 224 -19.67 1.16 29.09
CA ARG A 224 -18.75 1.47 30.18
C ARG A 224 -17.29 1.31 29.79
N VAL A 225 -16.45 2.04 30.52
CA VAL A 225 -14.99 1.94 30.46
C VAL A 225 -14.42 1.70 31.86
N PRO A 226 -13.20 1.17 32.00
CA PRO A 226 -12.60 0.87 33.30
C PRO A 226 -12.21 2.14 34.08
N ASP A 227 -12.59 2.17 35.36
CA ASP A 227 -12.24 3.26 36.29
C ASP A 227 -10.81 3.12 36.88
N ASN A 228 -10.31 1.89 37.05
CA ASN A 228 -9.03 1.62 37.72
C ASN A 228 -7.89 1.35 36.73
N ARG A 229 -6.77 2.08 36.85
CA ARG A 229 -5.61 1.98 35.93
C ARG A 229 -4.28 1.84 36.65
N TYR A 230 -4.14 0.72 37.36
CA TYR A 230 -2.95 0.40 38.14
C TYR A 230 -2.07 -0.66 37.49
N ASP A 231 -2.37 -1.07 36.25
CA ASP A 231 -1.62 -2.08 35.54
C ASP A 231 -0.62 -1.46 34.58
N ASN A 232 0.35 -2.27 34.16
CA ASN A 232 1.47 -1.87 33.31
C ASN A 232 1.87 -2.99 32.34
N ILE A 233 2.57 -2.63 31.27
CA ILE A 233 3.20 -3.56 30.32
C ILE A 233 4.67 -3.20 30.20
N TYR A 234 5.54 -4.20 30.17
CA TYR A 234 6.97 -4.00 29.93
C TYR A 234 7.45 -4.81 28.74
N PHE A 235 8.15 -4.14 27.83
CA PHE A 235 8.84 -4.75 26.70
C PHE A 235 10.33 -4.74 27.00
N MET A 236 10.90 -5.92 27.23
CA MET A 236 12.30 -6.12 27.66
C MET A 236 13.19 -6.63 26.52
N ASP A 237 12.78 -6.41 25.27
CA ASP A 237 13.50 -6.85 24.08
C ASP A 237 14.29 -5.70 23.45
N ARG A 238 15.62 -5.78 23.54
CA ARG A 238 16.53 -4.79 22.96
C ARG A 238 16.32 -4.68 21.45
N LYS A 239 15.91 -3.50 20.96
CA LYS A 239 15.70 -3.21 19.53
C LYS A 239 16.58 -2.08 19.06
N GLU A 240 17.25 -2.27 17.92
CA GLU A 240 17.98 -1.21 17.25
C GLU A 240 17.01 -0.26 16.53
N ILE A 241 17.26 1.05 16.63
CA ILE A 241 16.55 2.07 15.88
C ILE A 241 17.34 2.42 14.63
N ARG A 242 16.76 2.12 13.47
CA ARG A 242 17.34 2.50 12.18
C ARG A 242 17.29 4.01 11.93
N GLU A 243 18.19 4.47 11.08
CA GLU A 243 18.15 5.82 10.52
C GLU A 243 16.94 6.00 9.60
N GLU A 244 16.40 7.21 9.58
CA GLU A 244 15.40 7.61 8.60
C GLU A 244 16.02 7.71 7.20
N VAL A 245 15.28 7.31 6.17
CA VAL A 245 15.75 7.32 4.78
C VAL A 245 15.37 8.63 4.07
N TYR A 246 14.21 9.18 4.42
CA TYR A 246 13.63 10.42 3.86
C TYR A 246 12.96 11.24 4.97
N SER A 247 12.60 12.50 4.68
CA SER A 247 11.93 13.38 5.65
C SER A 247 10.51 12.94 6.05
N ASP A 248 9.85 12.15 5.21
CA ASP A 248 8.51 11.58 5.42
C ASP A 248 8.53 10.09 5.82
N ASP A 249 9.72 9.53 6.03
CA ASP A 249 9.89 8.17 6.53
C ASP A 249 9.15 8.02 7.87
N LYS A 250 8.24 7.05 7.96
CA LYS A 250 7.47 6.80 9.18
C LYS A 250 8.31 6.13 10.28
N GLY A 251 9.43 5.52 9.92
CA GLY A 251 10.23 4.67 10.79
C GLY A 251 9.85 3.19 10.68
N GLU A 252 10.48 2.36 11.51
CA GLU A 252 10.19 0.94 11.62
C GLU A 252 9.18 0.70 12.74
N LEU A 253 8.22 -0.20 12.52
CA LEU A 253 7.30 -0.62 13.58
C LEU A 253 8.06 -1.51 14.57
N LEU A 254 8.26 -1.03 15.79
CA LEU A 254 9.04 -1.74 16.82
C LEU A 254 8.16 -2.40 17.88
N TYR A 255 7.04 -1.79 18.23
CA TYR A 255 6.11 -2.32 19.23
C TYR A 255 4.68 -2.23 18.73
N SER A 256 3.91 -3.27 18.99
CA SER A 256 2.46 -3.23 18.91
C SER A 256 1.86 -3.95 20.12
N PHE A 257 0.74 -3.45 20.64
CA PHE A 257 0.04 -4.05 21.77
C PHE A 257 -1.43 -3.60 21.87
N TYR A 258 -2.23 -4.39 22.58
CA TYR A 258 -3.64 -4.09 22.83
C TYR A 258 -3.85 -3.38 24.17
N VAL A 259 -4.78 -2.44 24.18
CA VAL A 259 -5.25 -1.74 25.39
C VAL A 259 -6.78 -1.74 25.44
N PRO A 260 -7.39 -1.82 26.64
CA PRO A 260 -8.83 -1.58 26.77
C PRO A 260 -9.21 -0.14 26.43
N GLU A 261 -10.47 0.06 26.06
CA GLU A 261 -11.07 1.38 25.94
C GLU A 261 -10.96 2.16 27.27
N MET A 262 -10.56 3.42 27.24
CA MET A 262 -10.32 4.20 28.46
C MET A 262 -10.30 5.73 28.27
N GLU A 263 -10.81 6.49 29.24
CA GLU A 263 -10.79 7.97 29.26
C GLU A 263 -9.39 8.55 29.52
N CYS A 264 -8.78 9.26 28.59
CA CYS A 264 -7.41 9.79 28.73
C CYS A 264 -7.32 11.28 29.09
N ILE A 265 -8.46 11.93 29.33
CA ILE A 265 -8.54 13.37 29.62
C ILE A 265 -7.85 13.80 30.93
N TYR A 266 -7.93 13.00 32.00
CA TYR A 266 -7.29 13.29 33.30
C TYR A 266 -6.19 12.30 33.66
N ASP A 267 -6.30 11.05 33.18
CA ASP A 267 -5.37 9.95 33.44
C ASP A 267 -4.80 9.43 32.11
N LYS A 268 -3.70 10.05 31.69
CA LYS A 268 -3.03 9.78 30.41
C LYS A 268 -2.40 8.39 30.35
N LEU A 269 -2.33 7.81 29.16
CA LEU A 269 -1.49 6.64 28.90
C LEU A 269 -0.02 7.07 28.84
N SER A 270 0.87 6.42 29.61
CA SER A 270 2.32 6.69 29.56
C SER A 270 3.03 5.65 28.70
N LEU A 271 3.96 6.09 27.86
CA LEU A 271 4.97 5.24 27.25
C LEU A 271 6.35 5.79 27.64
N ASP A 272 7.09 5.00 28.38
CA ASP A 272 8.40 5.33 28.95
C ASP A 272 9.47 4.49 28.22
N PHE A 273 10.24 5.13 27.36
CA PHE A 273 11.29 4.51 26.56
C PHE A 273 12.64 4.67 27.23
N HIS A 274 13.29 3.56 27.58
CA HIS A 274 14.68 3.51 28.01
C HIS A 274 15.56 3.28 26.78
N TYR A 275 16.41 4.26 26.43
CA TYR A 275 17.22 4.19 25.22
C TYR A 275 18.71 4.34 25.53
N ARG A 276 19.51 3.57 24.80
CA ARG A 276 20.96 3.49 24.98
C ARG A 276 21.70 3.54 23.65
N TYR A 277 22.76 4.34 23.59
CA TYR A 277 23.70 4.31 22.47
C TYR A 277 24.73 3.20 22.66
N GLU A 278 25.26 2.66 21.55
CA GLU A 278 26.35 1.68 21.57
C GLU A 278 27.58 2.18 22.36
N THR A 279 27.83 3.50 22.35
CA THR A 279 28.89 4.17 23.13
C THR A 279 28.67 4.15 24.64
N GLY A 280 27.49 3.74 25.10
CA GLY A 280 27.15 3.56 26.51
C GLY A 280 26.38 4.71 27.14
N TYR A 281 26.04 5.79 26.41
CA TYR A 281 25.08 6.81 26.88
C TYR A 281 23.71 6.19 27.04
N ASP A 282 23.03 6.48 28.16
CA ASP A 282 21.78 5.85 28.56
C ASP A 282 20.83 6.90 29.17
N ASP A 283 19.58 6.94 28.71
CA ASP A 283 18.61 7.98 29.07
C ASP A 283 17.16 7.53 28.80
N TYR A 284 16.18 8.36 29.20
CA TYR A 284 14.75 8.05 29.11
C TYR A 284 13.96 9.10 28.32
N ALA A 285 13.00 8.65 27.51
CA ALA A 285 12.01 9.50 26.85
C ALA A 285 10.60 9.08 27.27
N ARG A 286 9.76 10.04 27.67
CA ARG A 286 8.36 9.80 28.05
C ARG A 286 7.41 10.41 27.04
N VAL A 287 6.47 9.60 26.57
CA VAL A 287 5.29 10.02 25.82
C VAL A 287 4.07 9.85 26.69
N GLU A 288 3.19 10.84 26.69
CA GLU A 288 1.88 10.72 27.31
C GLU A 288 0.79 10.94 26.27
N LEU A 289 -0.13 9.98 26.12
CA LEU A 289 -1.31 10.15 25.27
C LEU A 289 -2.48 10.67 26.10
N GLY A 290 -3.00 11.82 25.68
CA GLY A 290 -4.15 12.50 26.28
C GLY A 290 -3.82 13.69 27.18
N GLY A 291 -4.86 14.25 27.78
CA GLY A 291 -4.83 15.38 28.69
C GLY A 291 -4.81 16.77 28.06
N TYR A 292 -5.16 17.77 28.88
CA TYR A 292 -5.55 19.12 28.44
C TYR A 292 -4.41 20.05 27.98
N ASN A 293 -3.15 19.80 28.39
CA ASN A 293 -2.10 20.84 28.42
C ASN A 293 -0.82 20.55 27.62
N ASN A 294 -0.66 19.40 26.95
CA ASN A 294 0.64 18.98 26.40
C ASN A 294 0.74 18.89 24.86
N TYR A 295 -0.27 19.30 24.09
CA TYR A 295 -0.15 19.40 22.62
C TYR A 295 -0.10 20.87 22.20
N PRO A 296 1.07 21.44 21.85
CA PRO A 296 1.15 22.82 21.41
C PRO A 296 0.44 23.09 20.07
N GLN A 297 0.10 22.03 19.29
CA GLN A 297 -0.42 22.15 17.91
C GLN A 297 -1.34 20.99 17.46
N GLY A 298 -2.08 20.31 18.36
CA GLY A 298 -2.94 19.16 17.99
C GLY A 298 -4.26 19.07 18.78
N GLU A 299 -5.23 18.31 18.25
CA GLU A 299 -6.51 18.00 18.92
C GLU A 299 -6.25 17.21 20.23
N ILE A 300 -7.07 17.47 21.26
CA ILE A 300 -6.95 16.83 22.57
C ILE A 300 -7.46 15.39 22.46
N LEU A 301 -6.61 14.42 22.80
CA LEU A 301 -7.04 13.02 22.91
C LEU A 301 -7.74 12.78 24.25
N GLU A 302 -9.06 12.86 24.27
CA GLU A 302 -9.87 12.69 25.48
C GLU A 302 -10.07 11.23 25.88
N LYS A 303 -9.99 10.31 24.92
CA LYS A 303 -10.29 8.88 25.10
C LYS A 303 -9.48 7.99 24.15
N ILE A 304 -9.08 6.83 24.65
CA ILE A 304 -8.66 5.69 23.82
C ILE A 304 -9.91 4.89 23.52
N GLU A 305 -10.35 4.94 22.27
CA GLU A 305 -11.56 4.32 21.79
C GLU A 305 -11.31 2.87 21.40
N ARG A 306 -12.24 2.00 21.75
CA ARG A 306 -12.26 0.62 21.24
C ARG A 306 -12.30 0.63 19.72
N ASN A 307 -11.90 -0.47 19.10
CA ASN A 307 -11.94 -0.63 17.66
C ASN A 307 -11.23 0.53 16.92
N HIS A 308 -10.11 1.00 17.48
CA HIS A 308 -9.19 1.96 16.84
C HIS A 308 -7.73 1.50 16.94
N VAL A 309 -6.93 1.91 15.96
CA VAL A 309 -5.47 1.75 15.94
C VAL A 309 -4.81 3.13 16.11
N TYR A 310 -3.98 3.26 17.14
CA TYR A 310 -3.24 4.47 17.49
C TYR A 310 -1.80 4.33 17.02
N LYS A 311 -1.42 5.06 15.98
CA LYS A 311 -0.07 5.01 15.38
C LYS A 311 0.78 6.15 15.92
N LEU A 312 1.83 5.80 16.64
CA LEU A 312 2.80 6.72 17.24
C LEU A 312 4.06 6.74 16.39
N PHE A 313 4.35 7.88 15.77
CA PHE A 313 5.58 8.09 14.99
C PHE A 313 6.59 8.84 15.85
N CYS A 314 7.59 8.12 16.32
CA CYS A 314 8.61 8.58 17.25
C CYS A 314 9.92 8.86 16.50
N ARG A 315 10.45 10.07 16.62
CA ARG A 315 11.71 10.47 15.95
C ARG A 315 12.71 11.01 16.97
N PHE A 316 13.91 10.42 17.00
CA PHE A 316 15.04 10.87 17.82
C PHE A 316 15.93 11.84 17.03
N THR A 317 16.14 13.06 17.54
CA THR A 317 16.97 14.11 16.89
C THR A 317 18.30 14.33 17.63
N GLN A 318 19.41 14.47 16.89
CA GLN A 318 20.78 14.35 17.43
C GLN A 318 21.26 15.57 18.23
N LYS A 319 20.64 16.76 18.09
CA LYS A 319 21.19 17.99 18.69
C LYS A 319 20.79 18.27 20.14
N ILE A 320 19.67 17.71 20.64
CA ILE A 320 19.16 18.03 21.98
C ILE A 320 18.31 16.89 22.60
N ALA A 321 18.36 15.67 22.06
CA ALA A 321 17.45 14.57 22.43
C ALA A 321 15.97 15.03 22.44
N LYS A 322 15.56 15.78 21.40
CA LYS A 322 14.14 16.11 21.24
C LYS A 322 13.44 14.91 20.61
N PHE A 323 12.51 14.36 21.37
CA PHE A 323 11.58 13.34 20.93
C PHE A 323 10.41 14.04 20.24
N GLU A 324 10.29 13.88 18.92
CA GLU A 324 9.13 14.37 18.15
C GLU A 324 8.09 13.25 18.07
N LEU A 325 6.84 13.57 18.43
CA LEU A 325 5.71 12.65 18.38
C LEU A 325 4.64 13.17 17.43
N ASN A 326 4.29 12.35 16.44
CA ASN A 326 3.05 12.50 15.70
C ASN A 326 2.13 11.31 16.01
N LEU A 327 0.89 11.60 16.41
CA LEU A 327 -0.15 10.58 16.64
C LEU A 327 -1.13 10.61 15.46
N THR A 328 -1.44 9.45 14.92
CA THR A 328 -2.56 9.26 13.97
C THR A 328 -3.53 8.25 14.55
N VAL A 329 -4.81 8.62 14.65
CA VAL A 329 -5.89 7.73 15.09
C VAL A 329 -6.59 7.20 13.85
N CYS A 330 -6.59 5.88 13.69
CA CYS A 330 -7.27 5.21 12.59
C CYS A 330 -8.41 4.38 13.15
N PRO A 331 -9.64 4.45 12.58
CA PRO A 331 -10.65 3.44 12.84
C PRO A 331 -10.08 2.03 12.57
N TRP A 332 -10.31 1.09 13.48
CA TRP A 332 -9.93 -0.33 13.33
C TRP A 332 -10.96 -1.13 12.54
N GLU A 333 -11.79 -0.39 11.85
CA GLU A 333 -12.50 -0.76 10.64
C GLU A 333 -12.03 0.25 9.63
N TYR A 334 -11.32 -0.17 8.59
CA TYR A 334 -11.14 0.75 7.48
C TYR A 334 -12.54 1.08 6.94
N LEU A 335 -13.02 2.30 7.23
CA LEU A 335 -14.03 2.90 6.40
C LEU A 335 -13.37 2.94 5.01
N PRO A 336 -14.02 2.41 3.95
CA PRO A 336 -13.62 2.81 2.60
C PRO A 336 -13.51 4.34 2.65
N PRO A 337 -12.55 4.97 1.97
CA PRO A 337 -12.46 6.40 2.02
C PRO A 337 -13.84 6.89 1.59
N GLN A 338 -14.65 7.35 2.56
CA GLN A 338 -15.62 8.38 2.26
C GLN A 338 -14.74 9.36 1.54
N ALA A 339 -15.11 9.68 0.32
CA ALA A 339 -14.44 10.73 -0.40
C ALA A 339 -14.56 12.00 0.46
N GLU A 340 -13.66 12.15 1.45
CA GLU A 340 -12.93 13.36 1.56
C GLU A 340 -12.48 13.61 0.14
N GLU A 341 -13.06 14.66 -0.42
CA GLU A 341 -12.41 15.47 -1.40
C GLU A 341 -11.04 15.84 -0.78
N VAL A 342 -10.09 14.89 -0.83
CA VAL A 342 -8.69 15.17 -0.56
C VAL A 342 -8.31 16.04 -1.73
N LYS A 343 -8.37 17.35 -1.50
CA LYS A 343 -7.76 18.39 -2.34
C LYS A 343 -6.23 18.28 -2.27
N GLY A 344 -5.71 17.06 -2.30
CA GLY A 344 -4.30 16.71 -2.36
C GLY A 344 -4.00 16.22 -3.77
N GLU A 345 -2.88 16.67 -4.30
CA GLU A 345 -2.37 16.30 -5.61
C GLU A 345 -2.18 14.77 -5.72
N VAL A 346 -2.84 14.12 -6.69
CA VAL A 346 -2.61 12.70 -6.98
C VAL A 346 -1.21 12.55 -7.58
N LYS A 347 -0.34 11.77 -6.91
CA LYS A 347 1.05 11.54 -7.35
C LYS A 347 1.23 10.12 -7.90
N MET A 348 2.18 9.96 -8.82
CA MET A 348 2.54 8.66 -9.39
C MET A 348 4.05 8.56 -9.62
N THR A 349 4.61 7.41 -9.26
CA THR A 349 5.98 7.01 -9.62
C THR A 349 5.91 6.07 -10.81
N ASN A 350 6.54 6.43 -11.93
CA ASN A 350 6.48 5.66 -13.17
C ASN A 350 7.70 4.79 -13.44
N CYS A 351 8.80 5.02 -12.72
CA CYS A 351 10.00 4.18 -12.74
C CYS A 351 10.30 3.67 -11.33
N TYR A 352 10.43 2.36 -11.20
CA TYR A 352 10.89 1.71 -9.96
C TYR A 352 12.27 1.12 -10.21
N MET A 353 13.22 1.54 -9.37
CA MET A 353 14.58 1.01 -9.36
C MET A 353 14.65 -0.16 -8.38
N VAL A 354 15.29 -1.25 -8.79
CA VAL A 354 15.35 -2.47 -7.99
C VAL A 354 16.61 -3.26 -8.33
N ALA A 355 17.35 -3.72 -7.32
CA ALA A 355 18.54 -4.53 -7.54
C ALA A 355 18.20 -5.88 -8.22
N PRO A 356 19.13 -6.51 -8.95
CA PRO A 356 18.97 -7.88 -9.43
C PRO A 356 18.67 -8.86 -8.29
N GLY A 357 17.67 -9.72 -8.47
CA GLY A 357 17.18 -10.61 -7.41
C GLY A 357 16.26 -9.93 -6.38
N GLY A 358 16.01 -8.63 -6.56
CA GLY A 358 15.15 -7.83 -5.69
C GLY A 358 13.66 -7.97 -6.01
N ARG A 359 12.87 -7.19 -5.27
CA ARG A 359 11.42 -7.11 -5.40
C ARG A 359 10.97 -5.67 -5.23
N VAL A 360 9.93 -5.30 -5.97
CA VAL A 360 9.17 -4.07 -5.74
C VAL A 360 7.69 -4.37 -5.68
N ASP A 361 6.99 -3.68 -4.78
CA ASP A 361 5.54 -3.69 -4.67
C ASP A 361 5.01 -2.34 -5.16
N ILE A 362 4.11 -2.38 -6.14
CA ILE A 362 3.60 -1.21 -6.83
C ILE A 362 2.10 -1.07 -6.51
N PRO A 363 1.71 -0.12 -5.64
CA PRO A 363 0.31 0.10 -5.30
C PRO A 363 -0.51 0.52 -6.52
N THR A 364 -1.72 -0.03 -6.68
CA THR A 364 -2.61 0.34 -7.79
C THR A 364 -3.61 1.44 -7.43
N GLU A 365 -3.71 1.82 -6.16
CA GLU A 365 -4.68 2.80 -5.66
C GLU A 365 -4.65 4.12 -6.44
N ASN A 366 -3.45 4.68 -6.65
CA ASN A 366 -3.32 5.95 -7.36
C ASN A 366 -3.68 5.83 -8.85
N VAL A 367 -3.58 4.65 -9.46
CA VAL A 367 -4.07 4.43 -10.83
C VAL A 367 -5.58 4.65 -10.87
N TYR A 368 -6.31 4.07 -9.91
CA TYR A 368 -7.76 4.24 -9.82
C TYR A 368 -8.15 5.70 -9.59
N LYS A 369 -7.43 6.41 -8.71
CA LYS A 369 -7.65 7.85 -8.47
C LYS A 369 -7.39 8.67 -9.73
N ILE A 370 -6.30 8.41 -10.45
CA ILE A 370 -5.96 9.12 -11.69
C ILE A 370 -7.10 9.02 -12.71
N TRP A 371 -7.55 7.79 -13.01
CA TRP A 371 -8.61 7.59 -13.99
C TRP A 371 -9.93 8.24 -13.59
N ALA A 372 -10.27 8.21 -12.30
CA ALA A 372 -11.51 8.80 -11.80
C ALA A 372 -11.49 10.34 -11.70
N GLN A 373 -10.31 10.95 -11.49
CA GLN A 373 -10.20 12.37 -11.09
C GLN A 373 -9.51 13.27 -12.11
N GLN A 374 -8.73 12.71 -13.04
CA GLN A 374 -7.96 13.51 -14.00
C GLN A 374 -8.76 13.75 -15.29
N ALA A 375 -8.86 15.02 -15.68
CA ALA A 375 -9.67 15.46 -16.81
C ALA A 375 -9.17 14.86 -18.13
N GLU A 376 -7.88 14.59 -18.25
CA GLU A 376 -7.25 13.96 -19.41
C GLU A 376 -7.72 12.51 -19.64
N PHE A 377 -8.28 11.87 -18.62
CA PHE A 377 -8.91 10.54 -18.70
C PHE A 377 -10.44 10.63 -18.80
N GLY A 378 -10.97 11.85 -19.01
CA GLY A 378 -12.40 12.13 -19.04
C GLY A 378 -13.10 11.98 -17.69
N ASN A 379 -12.35 11.89 -16.58
CA ASN A 379 -12.86 11.54 -15.25
C ASN A 379 -13.67 10.24 -15.27
N ILE A 380 -13.21 9.24 -16.04
CA ILE A 380 -13.87 7.95 -16.21
C ILE A 380 -13.20 6.94 -15.29
N PRO A 381 -13.85 6.52 -14.19
CA PRO A 381 -13.29 5.51 -13.30
C PRO A 381 -13.04 4.20 -14.04
N ILE A 382 -11.99 3.49 -13.64
CA ILE A 382 -11.77 2.11 -14.06
C ILE A 382 -12.98 1.27 -13.62
N PRO A 383 -13.56 0.44 -14.51
CA PRO A 383 -14.67 -0.45 -14.17
C PRO A 383 -14.21 -1.54 -13.21
N ASP A 384 -15.18 -2.15 -12.53
CA ASP A 384 -14.91 -3.33 -11.71
C ASP A 384 -14.58 -4.55 -12.59
N GLY A 385 -13.81 -5.47 -12.04
CA GLY A 385 -13.46 -6.72 -12.71
C GLY A 385 -12.09 -7.26 -12.32
N ASP A 386 -11.65 -8.28 -13.07
CA ASP A 386 -10.46 -9.05 -12.71
C ASP A 386 -9.19 -8.22 -12.90
N VAL A 387 -8.53 -7.92 -11.79
CA VAL A 387 -7.23 -7.22 -11.77
C VAL A 387 -6.12 -8.23 -12.02
N THR A 388 -5.38 -8.03 -13.11
CA THR A 388 -4.25 -8.88 -13.50
C THR A 388 -3.04 -8.02 -13.84
N ALA A 389 -1.88 -8.65 -14.03
CA ALA A 389 -0.67 -7.95 -14.41
C ALA A 389 0.03 -8.65 -15.57
N GLU A 390 0.87 -7.91 -16.27
CA GLU A 390 1.50 -8.34 -17.52
C GLU A 390 2.92 -7.79 -17.62
N LEU A 391 3.86 -8.62 -18.09
CA LEU A 391 5.13 -8.15 -18.65
C LEU A 391 4.90 -7.75 -20.11
N VAL A 392 4.91 -6.45 -20.38
CA VAL A 392 4.72 -5.89 -21.73
C VAL A 392 5.95 -6.15 -22.59
N TRP A 393 7.12 -5.80 -22.07
CA TRP A 393 8.41 -6.12 -22.66
C TRP A 393 9.53 -6.06 -21.63
N GLN A 394 10.62 -6.77 -21.88
CA GLN A 394 11.93 -6.61 -21.25
C GLN A 394 13.01 -6.57 -22.32
N ASP A 395 14.07 -5.81 -22.09
CA ASP A 395 15.15 -5.59 -23.08
C ASP A 395 16.24 -6.68 -23.03
N GLU A 396 16.26 -7.47 -21.96
CA GLU A 396 17.07 -8.66 -21.81
C GLU A 396 16.18 -9.83 -21.35
N GLN A 397 16.44 -11.05 -21.83
CA GLN A 397 15.67 -12.20 -21.36
C GLN A 397 15.98 -12.49 -19.89
N GLY A 398 14.94 -12.55 -19.05
CA GLY A 398 15.05 -12.87 -17.63
C GLY A 398 15.36 -11.70 -16.70
N VAL A 399 15.13 -10.45 -17.13
CA VAL A 399 15.16 -9.29 -16.22
C VAL A 399 14.12 -9.48 -15.11
N ILE A 400 12.89 -9.79 -15.51
CA ILE A 400 11.83 -10.24 -14.61
C ILE A 400 11.98 -11.75 -14.41
N ALA A 401 11.90 -12.20 -13.16
CA ALA A 401 11.96 -13.61 -12.82
C ALA A 401 10.78 -14.39 -13.43
N ASP A 402 10.91 -15.71 -13.56
CA ASP A 402 9.79 -16.57 -13.91
C ASP A 402 8.66 -16.42 -12.87
N GLU A 403 7.43 -16.25 -13.34
CA GLU A 403 6.26 -15.88 -12.50
C GLU A 403 6.51 -14.63 -11.63
N GLY A 404 7.43 -13.76 -12.07
CA GLY A 404 7.90 -12.60 -11.31
C GLY A 404 6.94 -11.43 -11.31
N VAL A 405 5.81 -11.49 -12.01
CA VAL A 405 4.76 -10.45 -11.96
C VAL A 405 3.47 -11.08 -11.47
N THR A 406 3.02 -10.66 -10.29
CA THR A 406 1.78 -11.16 -9.68
C THR A 406 0.99 -10.00 -9.09
N VAL A 407 -0.34 -10.09 -9.13
CA VAL A 407 -1.21 -9.16 -8.39
C VAL A 407 -1.51 -9.77 -7.03
N VAL A 408 -1.19 -9.04 -5.97
CA VAL A 408 -1.57 -9.39 -4.60
C VAL A 408 -2.84 -8.64 -4.26
N ASN A 409 -3.77 -9.28 -3.55
CA ASN A 409 -5.10 -8.74 -3.21
C ASN A 409 -5.92 -8.33 -4.45
N ALA A 410 -5.89 -9.13 -5.53
CA ALA A 410 -6.60 -8.80 -6.77
C ALA A 410 -8.11 -8.57 -6.60
N SER A 411 -8.73 -9.20 -5.59
CA SER A 411 -10.14 -9.03 -5.22
C SER A 411 -10.43 -7.71 -4.49
N GLU A 412 -9.40 -6.98 -4.07
CA GLU A 412 -9.51 -5.81 -3.19
C GLU A 412 -8.84 -4.61 -3.84
N ARG A 413 -9.56 -3.98 -4.76
CA ARG A 413 -9.14 -2.84 -5.60
C ARG A 413 -8.27 -1.80 -4.90
N GLU A 414 -8.65 -1.39 -3.69
CA GLU A 414 -7.98 -0.33 -2.94
C GLU A 414 -6.63 -0.75 -2.34
N ARG A 415 -6.39 -2.07 -2.31
CA ARG A 415 -5.23 -2.73 -1.68
C ARG A 415 -4.48 -3.66 -2.62
N ALA A 416 -4.96 -3.76 -3.86
CA ALA A 416 -4.27 -4.45 -4.91
C ALA A 416 -2.94 -3.75 -5.20
N TYR A 417 -1.88 -4.54 -5.27
CA TYR A 417 -0.58 -4.08 -5.71
C TYR A 417 0.05 -5.13 -6.64
N LEU A 418 0.87 -4.64 -7.57
CA LEU A 418 1.69 -5.49 -8.40
C LEU A 418 2.97 -5.82 -7.63
N GLN A 419 3.19 -7.09 -7.35
CA GLN A 419 4.49 -7.58 -6.89
C GLN A 419 5.32 -7.94 -8.12
N VAL A 420 6.50 -7.31 -8.23
CA VAL A 420 7.44 -7.54 -9.33
C VAL A 420 8.77 -8.01 -8.75
N ARG A 421 9.21 -9.21 -9.13
CA ARG A 421 10.50 -9.80 -8.76
C ARG A 421 11.44 -9.79 -9.96
N THR A 422 12.64 -9.27 -9.74
CA THR A 422 13.69 -9.22 -10.76
C THR A 422 14.72 -10.32 -10.54
N ALA A 423 15.47 -10.65 -11.59
CA ALA A 423 16.52 -11.66 -11.52
C ALA A 423 17.84 -11.20 -12.15
N LYS A 424 17.78 -10.39 -13.21
CA LYS A 424 18.95 -9.91 -13.96
C LYS A 424 18.82 -8.41 -14.22
N GLU A 425 19.97 -7.72 -14.28
CA GLU A 425 20.05 -6.34 -14.75
C GLU A 425 19.40 -6.14 -16.12
N GLY A 426 18.74 -5.01 -16.28
CA GLY A 426 18.06 -4.60 -17.51
C GLY A 426 16.81 -3.77 -17.23
N ASN A 427 16.03 -3.56 -18.27
CA ASN A 427 14.82 -2.77 -18.24
C ASN A 427 13.61 -3.62 -18.61
N ALA A 428 12.51 -3.41 -17.89
CA ALA A 428 11.23 -4.02 -18.21
C ALA A 428 10.09 -3.00 -18.09
N VAL A 429 9.01 -3.25 -18.82
CA VAL A 429 7.73 -2.56 -18.64
C VAL A 429 6.70 -3.58 -18.20
N VAL A 430 6.15 -3.34 -17.02
CA VAL A 430 5.06 -4.13 -16.45
C VAL A 430 3.78 -3.30 -16.45
N ALA A 431 2.64 -3.95 -16.62
CA ALA A 431 1.35 -3.29 -16.74
C ALA A 431 0.32 -3.92 -15.80
N MET A 432 -0.56 -3.08 -15.27
CA MET A 432 -1.77 -3.48 -14.58
C MET A 432 -2.91 -3.53 -15.60
N LYS A 433 -3.69 -4.60 -15.54
CA LYS A 433 -4.88 -4.82 -16.36
C LYS A 433 -6.13 -4.98 -15.51
N VAL A 434 -7.26 -4.54 -16.05
CA VAL A 434 -8.59 -4.89 -15.53
C VAL A 434 -9.41 -5.40 -16.69
N ASN A 435 -10.01 -6.59 -16.54
CA ASN A 435 -10.77 -7.26 -17.60
C ASN A 435 -9.99 -7.42 -18.93
N GLY A 436 -8.68 -7.66 -18.82
CA GLY A 436 -7.80 -7.85 -19.98
C GLY A 436 -7.26 -6.58 -20.64
N GLU A 437 -7.69 -5.39 -20.20
CA GLU A 437 -7.25 -4.10 -20.74
C GLU A 437 -6.24 -3.41 -19.81
N ILE A 438 -5.14 -2.89 -20.35
CA ILE A 438 -4.08 -2.21 -19.57
C ILE A 438 -4.55 -0.85 -19.08
N TYR A 439 -4.51 -0.55 -17.79
CA TYR A 439 -4.89 0.76 -17.24
C TYR A 439 -3.70 1.62 -16.80
N TRP A 440 -2.56 1.00 -16.51
CA TRP A 440 -1.32 1.70 -16.25
C TRP A 440 -0.14 0.75 -16.45
N SER A 441 1.04 1.34 -16.61
CA SER A 441 2.29 0.62 -16.80
C SER A 441 3.43 1.38 -16.16
N TRP A 442 4.45 0.64 -15.74
CA TRP A 442 5.61 1.13 -15.03
C TRP A 442 6.88 0.59 -15.67
N HIS A 443 7.91 1.43 -15.68
CA HIS A 443 9.27 1.05 -15.99
C HIS A 443 9.90 0.43 -14.74
N ILE A 444 10.39 -0.80 -14.88
CA ILE A 444 11.22 -1.46 -13.87
C ILE A 444 12.66 -1.38 -14.36
N TRP A 445 13.46 -0.61 -13.64
CA TRP A 445 14.89 -0.45 -13.90
C TRP A 445 15.65 -1.37 -12.95
N CYS A 446 16.03 -2.55 -13.44
CA CYS A 446 16.79 -3.50 -12.66
C CYS A 446 18.28 -3.17 -12.74
N THR A 447 18.85 -2.64 -11.64
CA THR A 447 20.22 -2.10 -11.61
C THR A 447 20.75 -2.03 -10.18
N ASP A 448 22.07 -2.05 -10.04
CA ASP A 448 22.82 -1.76 -8.81
C ASP A 448 23.10 -0.26 -8.59
N TYR A 449 22.62 0.59 -9.50
CA TYR A 449 22.81 2.03 -9.47
C TYR A 449 21.89 2.71 -8.45
N GLU A 450 22.50 3.41 -7.49
CA GLU A 450 21.77 4.13 -6.45
C GLU A 450 21.89 5.65 -6.65
N PRO A 451 20.86 6.34 -7.15
CA PRO A 451 20.95 7.75 -7.50
C PRO A 451 20.97 8.66 -6.26
N ASN A 452 20.53 8.17 -5.10
CA ASN A 452 20.39 8.97 -3.88
C ASN A 452 21.70 9.10 -3.07
N VAL A 453 22.73 8.30 -3.38
CA VAL A 453 24.08 8.43 -2.80
C VAL A 453 24.93 9.40 -3.62
N THR A 454 26.01 9.92 -3.03
CA THR A 454 26.84 10.94 -3.67
C THR A 454 27.52 10.43 -4.94
N GLU A 455 27.96 9.18 -4.97
CA GLU A 455 28.64 8.55 -6.10
C GLU A 455 27.73 8.42 -7.32
N GLY A 456 26.43 8.28 -7.10
CA GLY A 456 25.42 8.21 -8.16
C GLY A 456 24.99 9.57 -8.70
N GLN A 457 25.58 10.66 -8.22
CA GLN A 457 25.14 12.02 -8.54
C GLN A 457 26.20 12.83 -9.30
N LYS A 458 25.71 13.78 -10.09
CA LYS A 458 26.52 14.83 -10.72
C LYS A 458 25.95 16.19 -10.39
N PHE A 459 26.80 17.16 -10.09
CA PHE A 459 26.38 18.53 -9.81
C PHE A 459 26.77 19.43 -10.97
N PHE A 460 25.78 19.90 -11.71
CA PHE A 460 26.02 20.73 -12.88
C PHE A 460 24.90 21.75 -13.06
N ASN A 461 25.26 23.00 -13.34
CA ASN A 461 24.32 24.11 -13.57
C ASN A 461 23.30 24.28 -12.42
N ASN A 462 23.78 24.20 -11.17
CA ASN A 462 22.99 24.27 -9.92
C ASN A 462 21.89 23.20 -9.79
N LEU A 463 22.02 22.09 -10.51
CA LEU A 463 21.14 20.94 -10.43
C LEU A 463 21.93 19.72 -9.96
N VAL A 464 21.26 18.86 -9.19
CA VAL A 464 21.76 17.52 -8.88
C VAL A 464 21.17 16.58 -9.93
N TRP A 465 22.02 15.98 -10.74
CA TRP A 465 21.68 15.05 -11.81
C TRP A 465 21.94 13.62 -11.36
N MET A 466 21.17 12.69 -11.92
CA MET A 466 21.62 11.31 -12.02
C MET A 466 22.91 11.26 -12.85
N ASP A 467 23.84 10.37 -12.50
CA ASP A 467 25.10 10.21 -13.21
C ASP A 467 24.96 9.61 -14.63
N ARG A 468 23.79 9.05 -14.95
CA ARG A 468 23.47 8.36 -16.20
C ARG A 468 22.04 8.60 -16.67
N ASN A 469 21.75 8.24 -17.92
CA ASN A 469 20.41 8.34 -18.50
C ASN A 469 19.45 7.34 -17.84
N LEU A 470 18.16 7.67 -17.82
CA LEU A 470 17.11 6.82 -17.27
C LEU A 470 17.08 5.47 -18.00
N GLY A 471 17.26 4.38 -17.26
CA GLY A 471 17.35 3.02 -17.79
C GLY A 471 18.73 2.59 -18.31
N ALA A 472 19.78 3.40 -18.11
CA ALA A 472 21.15 3.03 -18.49
C ALA A 472 21.79 2.09 -17.45
N MET A 473 22.56 1.10 -17.88
CA MET A 473 23.25 0.18 -16.96
C MET A 473 24.56 0.76 -16.43
N THR A 474 25.16 1.71 -17.14
CA THR A 474 26.47 2.28 -16.82
C THR A 474 26.49 3.79 -17.05
N ASN A 475 27.44 4.48 -16.43
CA ASN A 475 27.68 5.92 -16.58
C ASN A 475 28.95 6.23 -17.41
N GLU A 476 29.62 5.21 -17.94
CA GLU A 476 30.83 5.31 -18.76
C GLU A 476 30.71 4.45 -20.02
N TYR A 477 31.38 4.85 -21.10
CA TYR A 477 31.31 4.16 -22.38
C TYR A 477 31.54 2.64 -22.26
N THR A 478 30.61 1.88 -22.82
CA THR A 478 30.73 0.44 -23.02
C THR A 478 30.47 0.08 -24.49
N ILE A 479 31.09 -0.99 -24.98
CA ILE A 479 30.97 -1.41 -26.37
C ILE A 479 29.56 -1.89 -26.75
N ASP A 480 28.79 -2.38 -25.78
CA ASP A 480 27.40 -2.82 -25.92
C ASP A 480 26.39 -1.66 -25.86
N GLY A 481 26.83 -0.44 -25.57
CA GLY A 481 25.96 0.73 -25.50
C GLY A 481 25.06 0.78 -24.26
N GLY A 482 25.41 0.08 -23.17
CA GLY A 482 24.68 0.07 -21.90
C GLY A 482 24.45 1.44 -21.26
N VAL A 483 25.18 2.47 -21.69
CA VAL A 483 25.05 3.88 -21.28
C VAL A 483 23.81 4.62 -21.78
N LYS A 484 23.17 4.15 -22.86
CA LYS A 484 22.20 4.99 -23.61
C LYS A 484 20.88 5.22 -22.86
N GLY A 485 20.46 4.24 -22.08
CA GLY A 485 19.14 4.23 -21.44
C GLY A 485 17.99 4.06 -22.43
N LEU A 486 16.83 4.60 -22.07
CA LEU A 486 15.59 4.47 -22.82
C LEU A 486 15.17 5.79 -23.47
N PHE A 487 14.22 5.71 -24.40
CA PHE A 487 13.61 6.83 -25.10
C PHE A 487 12.17 7.07 -24.66
N TYR A 488 11.77 8.33 -24.62
CA TYR A 488 10.43 8.76 -24.25
C TYR A 488 9.92 9.76 -25.28
N GLN A 489 8.62 9.69 -25.59
CA GLN A 489 7.95 10.81 -26.26
C GLN A 489 7.62 11.87 -25.22
N TRP A 490 7.73 13.15 -25.59
CA TRP A 490 7.63 14.23 -24.60
C TRP A 490 6.27 14.22 -23.90
N GLY A 491 6.23 14.10 -22.58
CA GLY A 491 4.98 14.01 -21.81
C GLY A 491 4.42 12.59 -21.65
N ARG A 492 5.07 11.54 -22.19
CA ARG A 492 4.70 10.14 -21.91
C ARG A 492 5.58 9.55 -20.80
N LYS A 493 4.95 8.81 -19.91
CA LYS A 493 5.65 8.00 -18.90
C LYS A 493 6.27 6.71 -19.45
N ASP A 494 5.79 6.21 -20.58
CA ASP A 494 6.13 4.88 -21.08
C ASP A 494 7.43 4.90 -21.91
N PRO A 495 8.43 4.06 -21.56
CA PRO A 495 9.68 4.02 -22.29
C PRO A 495 9.62 3.18 -23.57
N PHE A 496 10.57 3.48 -24.46
CA PHE A 496 10.92 2.71 -25.64
C PHE A 496 12.41 2.38 -25.61
N PRO A 497 12.83 1.17 -26.06
CA PRO A 497 14.25 0.83 -26.08
C PRO A 497 15.03 1.75 -27.02
N ALA A 498 16.30 2.01 -26.69
CA ALA A 498 17.26 2.59 -27.61
C ALA A 498 17.67 1.57 -28.69
N SER A 499 18.58 1.96 -29.58
CA SER A 499 19.11 1.04 -30.58
C SER A 499 19.97 -0.08 -29.97
N GLU A 500 20.26 -1.13 -30.73
CA GLU A 500 21.19 -2.19 -30.33
C GLU A 500 22.64 -1.72 -30.49
N GLY A 501 23.46 -1.87 -29.44
CA GLY A 501 24.88 -1.53 -29.46
C GLY A 501 25.14 -0.08 -29.88
N TRP A 502 26.10 0.16 -30.78
CA TRP A 502 26.31 1.46 -31.43
C TRP A 502 25.94 1.38 -32.91
N THR A 503 24.73 0.89 -33.20
CA THR A 503 24.17 0.80 -34.55
C THR A 503 22.78 1.45 -34.62
N ASP A 504 22.24 1.68 -35.82
CA ASP A 504 20.83 2.07 -36.03
C ASP A 504 19.89 0.84 -36.12
N GLN A 505 20.22 -0.25 -35.42
CA GLN A 505 19.36 -1.46 -35.36
C GLN A 505 18.42 -1.39 -34.17
N GLU A 506 17.20 -1.92 -34.32
CA GLU A 506 16.24 -2.05 -33.23
C GLU A 506 16.74 -3.08 -32.20
N LYS A 507 16.63 -2.75 -30.91
CA LYS A 507 16.91 -3.69 -29.82
C LYS A 507 15.85 -4.81 -29.81
N MET A 508 16.29 -6.04 -29.59
CA MET A 508 15.38 -7.18 -29.43
C MET A 508 14.67 -7.10 -28.08
N LEU A 509 13.35 -7.30 -28.08
CA LEU A 509 12.53 -7.28 -26.87
C LEU A 509 11.93 -8.66 -26.60
N TYR A 510 11.68 -8.94 -25.32
CA TYR A 510 11.15 -10.21 -24.86
C TYR A 510 9.89 -10.02 -24.01
N THR A 511 9.00 -11.01 -24.04
CA THR A 511 7.95 -11.23 -23.05
C THR A 511 8.30 -12.49 -22.27
N LEU A 512 7.39 -12.97 -21.40
CA LEU A 512 7.56 -14.26 -20.72
C LEU A 512 7.59 -15.45 -21.69
N THR A 513 6.97 -15.33 -22.87
CA THR A 513 6.73 -16.46 -23.78
C THR A 513 7.54 -16.42 -25.07
N GLY A 514 8.34 -15.37 -25.29
CA GLY A 514 9.15 -15.24 -26.50
C GLY A 514 9.60 -13.81 -26.77
N THR A 515 9.81 -13.49 -28.04
CA THR A 515 10.20 -12.15 -28.49
C THR A 515 8.99 -11.31 -28.85
N THR A 516 9.07 -9.99 -28.65
CA THR A 516 8.06 -9.02 -29.07
C THR A 516 8.71 -7.85 -29.82
N ASN A 517 7.88 -7.00 -30.43
CA ASN A 517 8.31 -5.79 -31.11
C ASN A 517 7.40 -4.63 -30.71
N LEU A 518 7.90 -3.40 -30.85
CA LEU A 518 7.06 -2.21 -30.77
C LEU A 518 6.01 -2.24 -31.88
N SER A 519 4.84 -1.68 -31.57
CA SER A 519 3.81 -1.39 -32.56
C SER A 519 3.79 0.11 -32.88
N TYR A 520 3.23 0.47 -34.03
CA TYR A 520 3.23 1.85 -34.52
C TYR A 520 1.82 2.21 -34.97
N LYS A 521 1.35 3.40 -34.59
CA LYS A 521 0.07 3.94 -35.06
C LYS A 521 0.23 5.44 -35.33
N GLU A 522 -0.29 5.89 -36.45
CA GLU A 522 -0.37 7.32 -36.75
C GLU A 522 -1.35 8.02 -35.81
N VAL A 523 -0.94 9.18 -35.32
CA VAL A 523 -1.76 10.06 -34.50
C VAL A 523 -2.99 10.54 -35.28
N ASP A 524 -4.17 10.45 -34.67
CA ASP A 524 -5.41 10.97 -35.24
C ASP A 524 -5.94 12.18 -34.45
N THR A 525 -7.11 12.71 -34.84
CA THR A 525 -7.71 13.90 -34.21
C THR A 525 -8.21 13.65 -32.79
N SER A 526 -8.45 12.40 -32.40
CA SER A 526 -8.85 12.04 -31.04
C SER A 526 -7.64 12.14 -30.09
N GLU A 527 -7.87 12.51 -28.85
CA GLU A 527 -6.80 12.60 -27.84
C GLU A 527 -6.25 11.20 -27.55
N ASN A 528 -5.01 10.93 -27.97
CA ASN A 528 -4.40 9.60 -27.96
C ASN A 528 -3.82 9.20 -26.58
N LEU A 529 -4.06 9.99 -25.52
CA LEU A 529 -3.54 9.69 -24.19
C LEU A 529 -4.01 8.35 -23.64
N VAL A 530 -5.33 8.15 -23.60
CA VAL A 530 -5.91 6.89 -23.12
C VAL A 530 -5.33 5.72 -23.90
N GLU A 531 -5.21 5.88 -25.21
CA GLU A 531 -4.65 4.85 -26.09
C GLU A 531 -3.16 4.58 -25.81
N ALA A 532 -2.36 5.62 -25.58
CA ALA A 532 -0.96 5.52 -25.19
C ALA A 532 -0.78 4.75 -23.87
N ILE A 533 -1.70 4.93 -22.92
CA ILE A 533 -1.73 4.21 -21.63
C ILE A 533 -2.17 2.76 -21.84
N ARG A 534 -3.19 2.50 -22.68
CA ARG A 534 -3.64 1.14 -23.03
C ARG A 534 -2.57 0.33 -23.74
N GLN A 535 -1.67 0.99 -24.45
CA GLN A 535 -0.70 0.35 -25.35
C GLN A 535 0.70 0.94 -25.11
N PRO A 536 1.34 0.62 -23.97
CA PRO A 536 2.62 1.24 -23.61
C PRO A 536 3.77 0.91 -24.59
N ALA A 537 3.71 -0.24 -25.28
CA ALA A 537 4.66 -0.60 -26.34
C ALA A 537 4.30 -0.04 -27.73
N ARG A 538 3.29 0.83 -27.82
CA ARG A 538 2.89 1.48 -29.07
C ARG A 538 3.50 2.86 -29.18
N PHE A 539 4.35 3.03 -30.19
CA PHE A 539 4.89 4.31 -30.56
C PHE A 539 3.87 5.05 -31.45
N LEU A 540 3.48 6.25 -31.03
CA LEU A 540 2.51 7.08 -31.75
C LEU A 540 3.27 7.99 -32.71
N ILE A 541 3.14 7.73 -34.02
CA ILE A 541 3.89 8.45 -35.06
C ILE A 541 3.13 9.70 -35.51
N ALA A 542 3.86 10.79 -35.72
CA ALA A 542 3.34 12.03 -36.28
C ALA A 542 4.06 12.34 -37.59
N ILE A 543 3.33 12.33 -38.71
CA ILE A 543 3.89 12.54 -40.06
C ILE A 543 3.74 13.98 -40.57
N THR A 544 2.90 14.79 -39.90
CA THR A 544 2.67 16.19 -40.21
C THR A 544 2.71 17.06 -38.95
N SER A 545 2.80 18.38 -39.13
CA SER A 545 2.58 19.35 -38.06
C SER A 545 1.21 19.12 -37.39
N PRO A 546 1.08 19.22 -36.05
CA PRO A 546 2.04 19.77 -35.08
C PRO A 546 3.22 18.87 -34.68
N GLY A 547 3.35 17.64 -35.20
CA GLY A 547 4.43 16.74 -34.81
C GLY A 547 4.29 16.22 -33.37
N ASP A 548 3.05 16.00 -32.93
CA ASP A 548 2.71 15.64 -31.55
C ASP A 548 2.05 14.27 -31.49
N TRP A 549 2.33 13.50 -30.43
CA TRP A 549 1.79 12.15 -30.26
C TRP A 549 0.41 12.15 -29.57
N TYR A 550 0.10 13.20 -28.79
CA TYR A 550 -1.16 13.30 -28.06
C TYR A 550 -2.31 13.60 -29.02
N THR A 551 -2.09 14.49 -30.00
CA THR A 551 -3.09 14.84 -31.02
C THR A 551 -2.45 15.44 -32.26
N ASN A 552 -3.10 15.29 -33.42
CA ASN A 552 -2.75 16.06 -34.61
C ASN A 552 -3.43 17.45 -34.69
N SER A 553 -4.22 17.83 -33.68
CA SER A 553 -4.92 19.11 -33.64
C SER A 553 -4.20 20.16 -32.79
N MET A 554 -3.89 21.30 -33.40
CA MET A 554 -3.22 22.42 -32.73
C MET A 554 -3.93 22.94 -31.48
N SER A 555 -5.27 22.93 -31.49
CA SER A 555 -6.08 23.46 -30.40
C SER A 555 -6.24 22.50 -29.23
N LEU A 556 -5.87 21.23 -29.39
CA LEU A 556 -6.04 20.18 -28.38
C LEU A 556 -4.70 19.74 -27.77
N LEU A 557 -3.61 20.46 -28.06
CA LEU A 557 -2.28 20.10 -27.56
C LEU A 557 -2.21 20.24 -26.03
N ASN A 558 -1.86 19.16 -25.34
CA ASN A 558 -1.61 19.20 -23.90
C ASN A 558 -0.12 19.51 -23.62
N ARG A 559 0.14 20.63 -22.92
CA ARG A 559 1.48 21.13 -22.59
C ARG A 559 1.83 20.98 -21.11
N THR A 560 0.97 20.34 -20.33
CA THR A 560 1.11 20.16 -18.88
C THR A 560 1.44 18.73 -18.49
N LEU A 561 1.60 17.83 -19.48
CA LEU A 561 1.97 16.44 -19.22
C LEU A 561 3.32 16.33 -18.51
N TRP A 562 4.32 17.11 -18.91
CA TRP A 562 5.52 17.39 -18.11
C TRP A 562 5.59 18.89 -17.80
N LEU A 563 6.09 19.23 -16.61
CA LEU A 563 6.19 20.62 -16.15
C LEU A 563 7.59 20.92 -15.62
N PRO A 564 8.13 22.13 -15.87
CA PRO A 564 9.39 22.52 -15.30
C PRO A 564 9.29 22.61 -13.77
N ASN A 565 10.27 22.04 -13.07
CA ASN A 565 10.39 22.05 -11.61
C ASN A 565 9.25 21.32 -10.86
N THR A 566 8.35 20.62 -11.55
CA THR A 566 7.24 19.89 -10.92
C THR A 566 7.17 18.48 -11.50
N LYS A 567 7.20 17.46 -10.63
CA LYS A 567 7.02 16.07 -11.05
C LYS A 567 5.53 15.79 -11.25
N THR A 568 5.11 15.60 -12.49
CA THR A 568 3.72 15.26 -12.83
C THR A 568 3.49 13.75 -12.73
N ILE A 569 2.23 13.31 -12.81
CA ILE A 569 1.88 11.89 -12.89
C ILE A 569 2.39 11.19 -14.16
N PHE A 570 2.86 11.94 -15.17
CA PHE A 570 3.43 11.40 -16.41
C PHE A 570 4.96 11.51 -16.47
N ASP A 571 5.59 12.12 -15.47
CA ASP A 571 7.04 12.20 -15.38
C ASP A 571 7.63 10.78 -15.27
N PRO A 572 8.53 10.36 -16.17
CA PRO A 572 9.03 9.00 -16.22
C PRO A 572 10.07 8.68 -15.15
N CYS A 573 10.63 9.68 -14.46
CA CYS A 573 11.73 9.47 -13.54
C CYS A 573 11.29 8.70 -12.28
N PRO A 574 12.22 8.06 -11.55
CA PRO A 574 11.92 7.41 -10.29
C PRO A 574 11.59 8.42 -9.18
N VAL A 575 11.23 7.91 -8.01
CA VAL A 575 10.88 8.73 -6.84
C VAL A 575 12.04 9.64 -6.40
N GLY A 576 11.75 10.92 -6.14
CA GLY A 576 12.75 11.93 -5.75
C GLY A 576 13.50 12.56 -6.95
N TRP A 577 13.14 12.17 -8.17
CA TRP A 577 13.76 12.60 -9.41
C TRP A 577 12.71 13.03 -10.44
N ARG A 578 13.03 14.00 -11.28
CA ARG A 578 12.14 14.54 -12.32
C ARG A 578 12.88 14.86 -13.61
N VAL A 579 12.14 15.04 -14.70
CA VAL A 579 12.67 15.54 -15.97
C VAL A 579 13.21 16.96 -15.76
N PRO A 580 14.40 17.30 -16.30
CA PRO A 580 15.01 18.60 -16.06
C PRO A 580 14.21 19.76 -16.66
N GLY A 581 14.16 20.86 -15.92
CA GLY A 581 13.42 22.07 -16.27
C GLY A 581 14.14 22.97 -17.28
N ASN A 582 14.12 24.28 -17.03
CA ASN A 582 14.56 25.30 -17.98
C ASN A 582 16.08 25.38 -18.15
N GLN A 583 16.55 25.33 -19.40
CA GLN A 583 17.95 25.51 -19.81
C GLN A 583 18.98 24.70 -19.00
N PRO A 584 18.76 23.40 -18.79
CA PRO A 584 19.52 22.64 -17.81
C PRO A 584 20.95 22.33 -18.29
N TRP A 585 21.21 22.39 -19.61
CA TRP A 585 22.52 22.12 -20.21
C TRP A 585 23.36 23.37 -20.52
N THR A 586 22.97 24.55 -20.00
CA THR A 586 23.75 25.78 -20.21
C THR A 586 25.19 25.58 -19.73
N GLY A 587 26.17 25.80 -20.61
CA GLY A 587 27.59 25.62 -20.28
C GLY A 587 28.16 24.23 -20.58
N LEU A 588 27.33 23.25 -20.95
CA LEU A 588 27.75 21.84 -21.10
C LEU A 588 28.81 21.67 -22.20
N LEU A 589 28.72 22.46 -23.26
CA LEU A 589 29.67 22.40 -24.38
C LEU A 589 31.01 23.06 -24.09
N GLN A 590 31.04 24.05 -23.20
CA GLN A 590 32.24 24.83 -22.90
C GLN A 590 33.24 24.05 -22.04
N GLY A 591 32.76 23.12 -21.21
CA GLY A 591 33.60 22.24 -20.40
C GLY A 591 33.66 20.77 -20.85
N GLY A 592 32.92 20.39 -21.90
CA GLY A 592 32.80 19.02 -22.36
C GLY A 592 33.78 18.66 -23.51
N LEU A 593 34.25 17.41 -23.50
CA LEU A 593 35.09 16.83 -24.56
C LEU A 593 34.38 15.65 -25.20
N PHE A 594 34.30 15.62 -26.54
CA PHE A 594 33.75 14.47 -27.23
C PHE A 594 34.72 13.30 -27.17
N TYR A 595 34.24 12.15 -26.69
CA TYR A 595 35.01 10.94 -26.51
C TYR A 595 34.09 9.73 -26.70
N SER A 596 34.56 8.73 -27.45
CA SER A 596 33.92 7.41 -27.61
C SER A 596 32.39 7.43 -27.68
N TYR A 597 31.81 8.04 -28.71
CA TYR A 597 30.35 8.13 -28.90
C TYR A 597 29.60 8.87 -27.77
N GLY A 598 30.20 9.92 -27.22
CA GLY A 598 29.50 10.83 -26.31
C GLY A 598 30.33 12.07 -25.97
N LEU A 599 29.82 12.85 -25.02
CA LEU A 599 30.47 14.03 -24.46
C LEU A 599 30.79 13.77 -22.98
N VAL A 600 32.06 13.84 -22.60
CA VAL A 600 32.50 13.76 -21.19
C VAL A 600 32.66 15.18 -20.65
N HIS A 601 31.96 15.52 -19.57
CA HIS A 601 32.13 16.77 -18.84
C HIS A 601 32.59 16.46 -17.40
N PRO A 602 33.59 17.18 -16.85
CA PRO A 602 34.07 16.94 -15.48
C PRO A 602 32.95 16.95 -14.43
N ASP A 603 32.08 17.95 -14.50
CA ASP A 603 31.00 18.13 -13.53
C ASP A 603 29.69 17.40 -13.90
N ALA A 604 29.37 17.26 -15.19
CA ALA A 604 28.08 16.74 -15.67
C ALA A 604 28.13 15.24 -16.05
N GLY A 605 29.32 14.63 -16.03
CA GLY A 605 29.53 13.23 -16.41
C GLY A 605 29.49 13.00 -17.92
N TYR A 606 29.23 11.76 -18.30
CA TYR A 606 29.22 11.33 -19.69
C TYR A 606 27.81 11.38 -20.29
N PHE A 607 27.64 12.07 -21.43
CA PHE A 607 26.40 12.14 -22.21
C PHE A 607 26.55 11.31 -23.49
N PRO A 608 25.86 10.16 -23.63
CA PRO A 608 26.02 9.28 -24.77
C PRO A 608 25.33 9.81 -26.03
N CYS A 609 25.89 9.49 -27.19
CA CYS A 609 25.28 9.69 -28.49
C CYS A 609 24.17 8.65 -28.73
N THR A 610 23.05 8.80 -28.04
CA THR A 610 21.94 7.86 -28.03
C THR A 610 21.24 7.72 -29.39
N GLY A 611 21.26 8.76 -30.23
CA GLY A 611 20.34 8.87 -31.36
C GLY A 611 18.91 9.09 -30.88
N TYR A 612 17.92 9.04 -31.76
CA TYR A 612 16.51 9.20 -31.38
C TYR A 612 15.61 8.25 -32.15
N ARG A 613 14.35 8.11 -31.73
CA ARG A 613 13.30 7.51 -32.55
C ARG A 613 12.61 8.61 -33.36
N ARG A 614 12.62 8.48 -34.69
CA ARG A 614 12.00 9.47 -35.59
C ARG A 614 10.49 9.53 -35.35
N PRO A 615 9.89 10.72 -35.30
CA PRO A 615 8.47 10.86 -35.02
C PRO A 615 7.61 10.32 -36.17
N GLN A 616 8.08 10.36 -37.43
CA GLN A 616 7.31 9.91 -38.59
C GLN A 616 7.26 8.39 -38.75
N THR A 617 8.21 7.66 -38.17
CA THR A 617 8.36 6.21 -38.39
C THR A 617 8.46 5.39 -37.10
N GLY A 618 8.76 6.03 -35.98
CA GLY A 618 9.06 5.40 -34.69
C GLY A 618 10.37 4.60 -34.66
N ARG A 619 11.14 4.60 -35.76
CA ARG A 619 12.38 3.84 -35.90
C ARG A 619 13.55 4.59 -35.28
N VAL A 620 14.46 3.85 -34.66
CA VAL A 620 15.75 4.37 -34.21
C VAL A 620 16.55 4.91 -35.40
N ASP A 621 17.23 6.03 -35.20
CA ASP A 621 17.98 6.71 -36.23
C ASP A 621 18.99 7.69 -35.64
N SER A 622 19.91 8.14 -36.50
CA SER A 622 20.80 9.26 -36.24
C SER A 622 21.69 9.03 -35.02
N LEU A 623 22.16 7.79 -34.86
CA LEU A 623 23.22 7.47 -33.91
C LEU A 623 24.44 8.39 -34.16
N GLY A 624 25.04 8.90 -33.08
CA GLY A 624 26.05 9.97 -33.14
C GLY A 624 25.54 11.35 -32.69
N ASN A 625 24.24 11.45 -32.39
CA ASN A 625 23.63 12.59 -31.72
C ASN A 625 23.38 12.29 -30.24
N ILE A 626 23.74 13.24 -29.38
CA ILE A 626 23.28 13.32 -27.99
C ILE A 626 21.96 14.06 -28.01
N VAL A 627 20.89 13.42 -27.55
CA VAL A 627 19.54 14.01 -27.52
C VAL A 627 18.87 13.72 -26.20
N GLU A 628 18.41 14.78 -25.54
CA GLU A 628 17.80 14.70 -24.22
C GLU A 628 16.56 15.59 -24.16
N TRP A 629 15.55 15.16 -23.43
CA TRP A 629 14.35 15.95 -23.18
C TRP A 629 14.49 16.88 -21.97
N SER A 630 13.88 18.06 -22.09
CA SER A 630 13.53 18.93 -20.97
C SER A 630 12.01 18.91 -20.77
N ALA A 631 11.55 19.16 -19.55
CA ALA A 631 10.14 19.30 -19.21
C ALA A 631 9.50 20.61 -19.71
N VAL A 632 10.24 21.46 -20.44
CA VAL A 632 9.73 22.75 -20.92
C VAL A 632 9.02 22.59 -22.27
N ALA A 633 7.71 22.85 -22.26
CA ALA A 633 6.95 23.02 -23.49
C ALA A 633 7.39 24.29 -24.25
N GLY A 634 7.46 24.21 -25.57
CA GLY A 634 7.77 25.35 -26.43
C GLY A 634 6.70 26.44 -26.34
N SER A 635 6.95 27.58 -26.99
CA SER A 635 5.95 28.65 -27.10
C SER A 635 4.68 28.17 -27.82
N THR A 636 3.58 28.90 -27.67
CA THR A 636 2.33 28.65 -28.40
C THR A 636 2.48 28.69 -29.93
N SER A 637 3.57 29.28 -30.43
CA SER A 637 3.87 29.39 -31.86
C SER A 637 4.67 28.20 -32.45
N THR A 638 5.31 27.37 -31.62
CA THR A 638 6.27 26.35 -32.09
C THR A 638 5.72 24.93 -32.05
N ASN A 639 4.74 24.63 -31.20
CA ASN A 639 4.07 23.29 -31.08
C ASN A 639 4.99 22.14 -30.67
N GLU A 640 6.21 22.50 -30.29
CA GLU A 640 7.36 21.67 -30.03
C GLU A 640 7.76 21.78 -28.55
N CYS A 641 8.75 21.01 -28.12
CA CYS A 641 9.29 21.05 -26.75
C CYS A 641 10.80 21.15 -26.73
N TYR A 642 11.34 21.74 -25.66
CA TYR A 642 12.76 21.98 -25.57
C TYR A 642 13.54 20.71 -25.26
N GLY A 643 14.72 20.59 -25.87
CA GLY A 643 15.65 19.51 -25.63
C GLY A 643 17.07 19.87 -26.06
N LEU A 644 17.96 18.92 -25.80
CA LEU A 644 19.35 18.93 -26.21
C LEU A 644 19.50 18.27 -27.60
N LEU A 645 20.36 18.84 -28.44
CA LEU A 645 20.94 18.14 -29.60
C LEU A 645 22.40 18.56 -29.78
N LEU A 646 23.29 17.62 -29.52
CA LEU A 646 24.70 17.75 -29.83
C LEU A 646 25.08 16.66 -30.82
N ASN A 647 25.71 17.02 -31.92
CA ASN A 647 26.33 16.07 -32.84
C ASN A 647 27.85 16.10 -32.65
N LEU A 648 28.50 14.95 -32.84
CA LEU A 648 29.96 14.80 -32.77
C LEU A 648 30.74 15.76 -33.69
N ASN A 649 30.14 16.24 -34.79
CA ASN A 649 30.86 16.92 -35.88
C ASN A 649 30.46 18.39 -36.13
N THR A 650 29.20 18.81 -35.93
CA THR A 650 28.76 20.13 -36.47
C THR A 650 27.58 20.82 -35.78
N ILE A 651 26.60 20.12 -35.19
CA ILE A 651 25.39 20.73 -34.62
C ILE A 651 25.53 20.81 -33.10
N ARG A 652 25.36 22.02 -32.55
CA ARG A 652 25.51 22.32 -31.12
C ARG A 652 24.36 23.20 -30.66
N GLN A 653 23.28 22.58 -30.24
CA GLN A 653 22.09 23.25 -29.73
C GLN A 653 21.81 22.71 -28.32
N ASP A 654 22.30 23.44 -27.32
CA ASP A 654 22.08 23.16 -25.90
C ASP A 654 20.64 23.49 -25.44
N TRP A 655 19.89 24.23 -26.26
CA TRP A 655 18.50 24.59 -26.00
C TRP A 655 17.72 24.91 -27.28
N THR A 656 16.87 24.00 -27.75
CA THR A 656 16.04 24.23 -28.94
C THR A 656 14.80 23.32 -28.96
N THR A 657 13.87 23.58 -29.88
CA THR A 657 12.55 22.95 -29.91
C THR A 657 12.49 21.76 -30.89
N TYR A 658 11.77 20.71 -30.49
CA TYR A 658 11.58 19.48 -31.27
C TYR A 658 10.14 18.96 -31.23
N TRP A 659 9.78 18.16 -32.22
CA TRP A 659 8.48 17.49 -32.27
C TRP A 659 8.30 16.61 -31.05
N ARG A 660 7.15 16.76 -30.36
CA ARG A 660 6.86 16.01 -29.14
C ARG A 660 6.74 14.51 -29.35
N ALA A 661 6.42 14.10 -30.59
CA ALA A 661 6.42 12.70 -30.98
C ALA A 661 7.82 12.08 -31.11
N ASP A 662 8.93 12.86 -31.07
CA ASP A 662 10.29 12.31 -31.06
C ASP A 662 10.49 11.42 -29.83
N GLY A 663 11.13 10.26 -30.01
CA GLY A 663 11.63 9.48 -28.88
C GLY A 663 13.05 9.90 -28.54
N ARG A 664 13.26 10.56 -27.39
CA ARG A 664 14.57 11.02 -26.93
C ARG A 664 14.85 10.56 -25.51
N SER A 665 16.12 10.60 -25.11
CA SER A 665 16.54 10.20 -23.77
C SER A 665 16.10 11.20 -22.72
N VAL A 666 16.07 10.74 -21.47
CA VAL A 666 15.86 11.57 -20.28
C VAL A 666 16.99 11.28 -19.32
N ARG A 667 17.63 12.34 -18.82
CA ARG A 667 18.50 12.29 -17.64
C ARG A 667 17.87 13.09 -16.52
N CYS A 668 17.48 12.42 -15.45
CA CYS A 668 16.70 13.01 -14.38
C CYS A 668 17.55 13.93 -13.49
N VAL A 669 16.89 14.95 -12.93
CA VAL A 669 17.43 15.81 -11.88
C VAL A 669 16.63 15.65 -10.60
N LYS A 670 17.24 15.92 -9.45
CA LYS A 670 16.58 15.81 -8.15
C LYS A 670 15.40 16.77 -8.04
N GLU A 671 14.33 16.32 -7.41
CA GLU A 671 13.15 17.12 -7.07
C GLU A 671 13.48 18.29 -6.12
#